data_AF-A0A939DHZ5-F1
#
_entry.id   AF-A0A939DHZ5-F1
#
_cell.length_a   1.000
_cell.length_b   1.000
_cell.length_c   1.000
_cell.angle_alpha   90.00
_cell.angle_beta   90.00
_cell.angle_gamma   90.00
#
_symmetry.space_group_name_H-M   'P 1'
#
loop_
_entity.id
_entity.type
_entity.pdbx_description
1 polymer ?
#
loop_
_entity_poly.entity_id
_entity_poly.type
_entity_poly.pdbx_seq_one_letter_code
_entity_poly.pdbx_strand_id
1 'polypeptide(L)'
;MGAISFEWILGAVFVGFNAYGRYNTPSSNRETTTFQHFSLYFFLYLLSVLILYVVFGALFDSSPETISIFFTGKLPTNDGAALPEQLTGLSAPLISALFLSTLLPSIPWLSKYEKALLQFFWDKGHIPNHVYRMAAIMRRAPFNFSPQQKKELRRFCDSIELDFESLDVLNGASLDHRWARINVLLAGIEPWEESDTGRLRRFMLDYREELAQLLAARDEINREFVELRTEQVEPQALAKMERFLDRSITELFRSSTVFVARAVCISELTESGRSFRISQLGFESGGQRDDKLSPRQLAEAVLCILLTFFMISVLQELSKDAQYRKYGNVTFMTFLMVFTYGASLIVALQIKAGVHGGYNGLTRQRPLFAYLWIVLATGASWLFVSVAYRYIPGMLKGESSELNLSQVLTDISWSYPYALQSIALALAISIILDVHESGQVTERLSVKRRLVDVALAATLLAIASIFTYCWMEGIGPFEGYATRDEIFRGKTSFWWLVFKGTAVGAVVGWLVPTWFSINRTKVPEKAVARLIAMNRKGLAEEIRCLEPDELVKAVAGIAAAVAAVDEVVSRTETDVYLIICSDLAGIPNSDIDTHLAEEEFKTALVLQENQESDLEHRLATIRQLPLLRALMPYIAASIAMANGVYLSQERALVDTIQQLLQPNSD
;
A
#
# COMPACT_ATOMS: atom_id res chain seq x y z
N MET A 1 1.05 34.77 -23.86
CA MET A 1 0.93 33.33 -24.11
C MET A 1 0.50 33.16 -25.55
N GLY A 2 1.20 32.37 -26.36
CA GLY A 2 0.84 32.17 -27.78
C GLY A 2 -0.44 31.34 -27.92
N ALA A 3 -1.09 31.40 -29.08
CA ALA A 3 -2.29 30.60 -29.38
C ALA A 3 -2.08 29.10 -29.14
N ILE A 4 -0.88 28.60 -29.45
CA ILE A 4 -0.44 27.21 -29.21
C ILE A 4 -0.55 26.84 -27.72
N SER A 5 -0.10 27.73 -26.82
CA SER A 5 -0.16 27.46 -25.37
C SER A 5 -1.60 27.39 -24.85
N PHE A 6 -2.54 28.11 -25.47
CA PHE A 6 -3.95 28.06 -25.09
C PHE A 6 -4.61 26.74 -25.50
N GLU A 7 -4.33 26.24 -26.71
CA GLU A 7 -4.85 24.96 -27.20
C GLU A 7 -4.40 23.78 -26.34
N TRP A 8 -3.14 23.78 -25.89
CA TRP A 8 -2.62 22.77 -24.96
C TRP A 8 -3.39 22.74 -23.64
N ILE A 9 -3.68 23.92 -23.06
CA ILE A 9 -4.44 24.06 -21.81
C ILE A 9 -5.88 23.59 -22.02
N LEU A 10 -6.52 24.02 -23.11
CA LEU A 10 -7.89 23.64 -23.42
C LEU A 10 -8.02 22.12 -23.60
N GLY A 11 -7.13 21.51 -24.37
CA GLY A 11 -7.09 20.06 -24.55
C GLY A 11 -6.83 19.31 -23.24
N ALA A 12 -5.94 19.80 -22.37
CA ALA A 12 -5.71 19.22 -21.05
C ALA A 12 -6.96 19.27 -20.16
N VAL A 13 -7.73 20.36 -20.19
CA VAL A 13 -9.00 20.48 -19.46
C VAL A 13 -10.02 19.46 -19.97
N PHE A 14 -10.17 19.32 -21.29
CA PHE A 14 -11.07 18.33 -21.89
C PHE A 14 -10.69 16.89 -21.53
N VAL A 15 -9.40 16.56 -21.66
CA VAL A 15 -8.86 15.25 -21.27
C VAL A 15 -9.10 15.00 -19.78
N GLY A 16 -8.92 16.01 -18.93
CA GLY A 16 -9.14 15.89 -17.49
C GLY A 16 -10.59 15.64 -17.10
N PHE A 17 -11.54 16.36 -17.70
CA PHE A 17 -12.98 16.13 -17.49
C PHE A 17 -13.38 14.71 -17.91
N ASN A 18 -12.91 14.25 -19.06
CA ASN A 18 -13.22 12.92 -19.58
C ASN A 18 -12.54 11.82 -18.73
N ALA A 19 -11.30 12.03 -18.29
CA ALA A 19 -10.62 11.14 -17.35
C ALA A 19 -11.38 11.01 -16.02
N TYR A 20 -11.91 12.10 -15.46
CA TYR A 20 -12.74 12.04 -14.26
C TYR A 20 -14.02 11.22 -14.48
N GLY A 21 -14.73 11.46 -15.58
CA GLY A 21 -15.93 10.70 -15.93
C GLY A 21 -15.66 9.20 -16.01
N ARG A 22 -14.56 8.80 -16.66
CA ARG A 22 -14.15 7.38 -16.79
C ARG A 22 -13.74 6.76 -15.46
N TYR A 23 -12.91 7.46 -14.67
CA TYR A 23 -12.45 6.96 -13.36
C TYR A 23 -13.59 6.76 -12.36
N ASN A 24 -14.59 7.65 -12.42
CA ASN A 24 -15.77 7.62 -11.57
C ASN A 24 -16.95 6.82 -12.17
N THR A 25 -16.69 5.90 -13.13
CA THR A 25 -17.73 5.02 -13.69
C THR A 25 -17.48 3.56 -13.25
N PRO A 26 -18.43 2.90 -12.57
CA PRO A 26 -19.72 3.42 -12.07
C PRO A 26 -19.53 4.47 -10.96
N SER A 27 -20.54 5.34 -10.75
CA SER A 27 -20.51 6.42 -9.75
C SER A 27 -20.27 5.92 -8.32
N SER A 28 -20.60 4.66 -8.05
CA SER A 28 -20.33 3.96 -6.79
C SER A 28 -18.84 3.73 -6.51
N ASN A 29 -17.94 3.86 -7.50
CA ASN A 29 -16.49 3.68 -7.29
C ASN A 29 -15.94 4.59 -6.19
N ARG A 30 -16.42 5.84 -6.13
CA ARG A 30 -16.02 6.81 -5.10
C ARG A 30 -16.32 6.32 -3.68
N GLU A 31 -17.37 5.53 -3.54
CA GLU A 31 -17.90 5.06 -2.26
C GLU A 31 -17.25 3.76 -1.80
N THR A 32 -16.60 3.06 -2.73
CA THR A 32 -15.98 1.76 -2.49
C THR A 32 -14.54 1.86 -1.97
N THR A 33 -14.01 3.06 -1.79
CA THR A 33 -12.70 3.33 -1.21
C THR A 33 -12.71 4.60 -0.34
N THR A 34 -11.59 4.92 0.29
CA THR A 34 -11.45 6.15 1.09
C THR A 34 -11.30 7.38 0.19
N PHE A 35 -11.83 8.52 0.61
CA PHE A 35 -11.71 9.78 -0.15
C PHE A 35 -10.26 10.15 -0.50
N GLN A 36 -9.31 9.89 0.42
CA GLN A 36 -7.89 10.17 0.20
C GLN A 36 -7.31 9.26 -0.89
N HIS A 37 -7.60 7.95 -0.83
CA HIS A 37 -7.12 7.00 -1.84
C HIS A 37 -7.77 7.30 -3.19
N PHE A 38 -9.09 7.51 -3.24
CA PHE A 38 -9.78 7.89 -4.47
C PHE A 38 -9.15 9.12 -5.10
N SER A 39 -9.00 10.21 -4.34
CA SER A 39 -8.50 11.48 -4.87
C SER A 39 -7.05 11.38 -5.32
N LEU A 40 -6.21 10.68 -4.56
CA LEU A 40 -4.80 10.52 -4.89
C LEU A 40 -4.61 9.65 -6.14
N TYR A 41 -5.24 8.48 -6.19
CA TYR A 41 -5.10 7.59 -7.34
C TYR A 41 -5.84 8.14 -8.58
N PHE A 42 -6.92 8.89 -8.39
CA PHE A 42 -7.50 9.71 -9.47
C PHE A 42 -6.48 10.74 -9.98
N PHE A 43 -5.82 11.49 -9.09
CA PHE A 43 -4.82 12.47 -9.50
C PHE A 43 -3.64 11.82 -10.25
N LEU A 44 -3.16 10.64 -9.80
CA LEU A 44 -2.11 9.88 -10.48
C LEU A 44 -2.57 9.34 -11.85
N TYR A 45 -3.83 8.88 -11.94
CA TYR A 45 -4.45 8.50 -13.21
C TYR A 45 -4.56 9.69 -14.15
N LEU A 46 -5.11 10.82 -13.68
CA LEU A 46 -5.21 12.06 -14.43
C LEU A 46 -3.83 12.50 -14.94
N LEU A 47 -2.81 12.47 -14.10
CA LEU A 47 -1.44 12.80 -14.49
C LEU A 47 -0.93 11.85 -15.59
N SER A 48 -1.19 10.55 -15.47
CA SER A 48 -0.80 9.56 -16.48
C SER A 48 -1.51 9.79 -17.82
N VAL A 49 -2.81 10.12 -17.81
CA VAL A 49 -3.56 10.45 -19.02
C VAL A 49 -3.07 11.78 -19.62
N LEU A 50 -2.72 12.77 -18.79
CA LEU A 50 -2.11 14.02 -19.25
C LEU A 50 -0.71 13.81 -19.84
N ILE A 51 0.07 12.87 -19.31
CA ILE A 51 1.35 12.47 -19.91
C ILE A 51 1.10 11.83 -21.27
N LEU A 52 0.13 10.91 -21.38
CA LEU A 52 -0.25 10.33 -22.68
C LEU A 52 -0.73 11.41 -23.66
N TYR A 53 -1.48 12.40 -23.19
CA TYR A 53 -1.95 13.53 -23.99
C TYR A 53 -0.79 14.32 -24.61
N VAL A 54 0.21 14.63 -23.78
CA VAL A 54 1.45 15.24 -24.25
C VAL A 54 2.17 14.33 -25.24
N VAL A 55 2.34 13.04 -24.93
CA VAL A 55 3.08 12.10 -25.78
C VAL A 55 2.39 11.92 -27.14
N PHE A 56 1.07 11.80 -27.19
CA PHE A 56 0.34 11.72 -28.46
C PHE A 56 0.36 13.04 -29.23
N GLY A 57 0.22 14.17 -28.54
CA GLY A 57 0.32 15.47 -29.21
C GLY A 57 1.72 15.70 -29.80
N ALA A 58 2.77 15.26 -29.08
CA ALA A 58 4.13 15.20 -29.57
C ALA A 58 4.26 14.31 -30.81
N LEU A 59 3.79 13.05 -30.74
CA LEU A 59 3.85 12.10 -31.86
C LEU A 59 3.12 12.60 -33.12
N PHE A 60 1.94 13.20 -32.94
CA PHE A 60 1.14 13.75 -34.03
C PHE A 60 1.79 15.00 -34.64
N ASP A 61 2.50 15.79 -33.84
CA ASP A 61 3.30 16.91 -34.34
C ASP A 61 4.56 16.42 -35.08
N SER A 62 5.25 15.38 -34.59
CA SER A 62 6.44 14.81 -35.24
C SER A 62 6.16 14.09 -36.55
N SER A 63 5.02 13.41 -36.63
CA SER A 63 4.74 12.45 -37.69
C SER A 63 3.27 12.47 -38.06
N PRO A 64 2.82 13.40 -38.92
CA PRO A 64 1.43 13.48 -39.37
C PRO A 64 0.93 12.16 -40.00
N GLU A 65 1.86 11.39 -40.58
CA GLU A 65 1.63 10.05 -41.13
C GLU A 65 1.15 9.05 -40.08
N THR A 66 1.60 9.16 -38.82
CA THR A 66 1.12 8.26 -37.75
C THR A 66 -0.37 8.46 -37.47
N ILE A 67 -0.90 9.68 -37.64
CA ILE A 67 -2.33 9.95 -37.48
C ILE A 67 -3.13 9.05 -38.44
N SER A 68 -2.68 8.92 -39.69
CA SER A 68 -3.33 8.05 -40.67
C SER A 68 -3.29 6.57 -40.28
N ILE A 69 -2.17 6.10 -39.70
CA ILE A 69 -1.99 4.72 -39.22
C ILE A 69 -2.94 4.43 -38.04
N PHE A 70 -3.05 5.37 -37.09
CA PHE A 70 -3.92 5.22 -35.92
C PHE A 70 -5.41 5.24 -36.27
N PHE A 71 -5.83 6.02 -37.28
CA PHE A 71 -7.22 6.11 -37.71
C PHE A 71 -7.65 5.00 -38.69
N THR A 72 -6.79 4.59 -39.62
CA THR A 72 -7.15 3.62 -40.66
C THR A 72 -6.75 2.18 -40.34
N GLY A 73 -5.84 1.98 -39.39
CA GLY A 73 -5.34 0.65 -39.00
C GLY A 73 -4.55 -0.07 -40.09
N LYS A 74 -4.18 0.61 -41.18
CA LYS A 74 -3.38 0.08 -42.29
C LYS A 74 -2.04 0.82 -42.35
N LEU A 75 -0.97 0.10 -42.68
CA LEU A 75 0.29 0.72 -43.07
C LEU A 75 0.06 1.57 -44.31
N PRO A 76 0.69 2.76 -44.43
CA PRO A 76 0.50 3.62 -45.58
C PRO A 76 1.00 2.88 -46.82
N THR A 77 0.06 2.45 -47.65
CA THR A 77 0.33 2.18 -49.07
C THR A 77 0.56 3.52 -49.76
N ASN A 78 1.40 3.54 -50.80
CA ASN A 78 1.83 4.76 -51.52
C ASN A 78 0.69 5.67 -52.05
N ASP A 79 -0.57 5.25 -51.95
CA ASP A 79 -1.73 6.12 -52.11
C ASP A 79 -2.05 6.76 -50.76
N GLY A 80 -1.62 8.02 -50.58
CA GLY A 80 -1.75 8.79 -49.35
C GLY A 80 -3.13 8.64 -48.71
N ALA A 81 -3.16 8.01 -47.53
CA ALA A 81 -4.35 7.91 -46.70
C ALA A 81 -4.75 9.33 -46.28
N ALA A 82 -5.67 9.94 -47.04
CA ALA A 82 -6.18 11.27 -46.77
C ALA A 82 -6.79 11.29 -45.37
N LEU A 83 -6.18 12.07 -44.47
CA LEU A 83 -6.82 12.49 -43.24
C LEU A 83 -8.21 13.03 -43.60
N PRO A 84 -9.28 12.65 -42.87
CA PRO A 84 -10.59 13.28 -43.03
C PRO A 84 -10.41 14.78 -43.06
N GLU A 85 -10.95 15.47 -44.07
CA GLU A 85 -10.76 16.90 -44.32
C GLU A 85 -11.04 17.75 -43.05
N GLN A 86 -11.95 17.27 -42.21
CA GLN A 86 -12.34 17.83 -40.91
C GLN A 86 -11.21 17.85 -39.86
N LEU A 87 -10.22 16.97 -39.94
CA LEU A 87 -9.08 16.88 -39.01
C LEU A 87 -7.86 17.69 -39.48
N THR A 88 -7.78 18.03 -40.77
CA THR A 88 -6.63 18.75 -41.34
C THR A 88 -6.48 20.19 -40.85
N GLY A 89 -7.54 20.79 -40.31
CA GLY A 89 -7.53 22.12 -39.71
C GLY A 89 -7.31 22.16 -38.19
N LEU A 90 -7.20 21.01 -37.54
CA LEU A 90 -7.00 20.93 -36.09
C LEU A 90 -5.52 20.84 -35.76
N SER A 91 -5.10 21.55 -34.71
CA SER A 91 -3.75 21.45 -34.20
C SER A 91 -3.50 20.11 -33.50
N ALA A 92 -2.25 19.65 -33.49
CA ALA A 92 -1.85 18.39 -32.85
C ALA A 92 -2.35 18.23 -31.39
N PRO A 93 -2.39 19.27 -30.53
CA PRO A 93 -2.95 19.17 -29.19
C PRO A 93 -4.45 18.88 -29.21
N LEU A 94 -5.22 19.54 -30.08
CA LEU A 94 -6.66 19.29 -30.18
C LEU A 94 -6.96 17.89 -30.74
N ILE A 95 -6.16 17.44 -31.72
CA ILE A 95 -6.26 16.06 -32.24
C ILE A 95 -5.95 15.05 -31.13
N SER A 96 -4.90 15.27 -30.33
CA SER A 96 -4.56 14.41 -29.19
C SER A 96 -5.67 14.38 -28.12
N ALA A 97 -6.24 15.54 -27.80
CA ALA A 97 -7.36 15.62 -26.85
C ALA A 97 -8.59 14.88 -27.38
N LEU A 98 -8.95 15.06 -28.65
CA LEU A 98 -10.05 14.34 -29.30
C LEU A 98 -9.79 12.83 -29.31
N PHE A 99 -8.55 12.44 -29.64
CA PHE A 99 -8.13 11.04 -29.67
C PHE A 99 -8.29 10.38 -28.31
N LEU A 100 -7.80 11.00 -27.24
CA LEU A 100 -7.87 10.46 -25.89
C LEU A 100 -9.26 10.49 -25.25
N SER A 101 -10.14 11.39 -25.70
CA SER A 101 -11.47 11.59 -25.11
C SER A 101 -12.58 10.85 -25.85
N THR A 102 -12.50 10.73 -27.18
CA THR A 102 -13.59 10.19 -28.02
C THR A 102 -13.21 8.91 -28.76
N LEU A 103 -11.98 8.81 -29.27
CA LEU A 103 -11.58 7.69 -30.13
C LEU A 103 -10.93 6.55 -29.36
N LEU A 104 -10.33 6.84 -28.19
CA LEU A 104 -9.69 5.84 -27.36
C LEU A 104 -10.59 4.63 -27.03
N PRO A 105 -11.89 4.80 -26.71
CA PRO A 105 -12.80 3.67 -26.46
C PRO A 105 -13.09 2.84 -27.72
N SER A 106 -13.01 3.46 -28.91
CA SER A 106 -13.37 2.83 -30.18
C SER A 106 -12.26 1.96 -30.79
N ILE A 107 -11.00 2.16 -30.40
CA ILE A 107 -9.85 1.39 -30.88
C ILE A 107 -9.60 0.19 -29.94
N PRO A 108 -9.80 -1.07 -30.37
CA PRO A 108 -9.84 -2.22 -29.47
C PRO A 108 -8.56 -2.47 -28.67
N TRP A 109 -7.38 -2.21 -29.25
CA TRP A 109 -6.11 -2.45 -28.57
C TRP A 109 -5.76 -1.32 -27.59
N LEU A 110 -6.08 -0.07 -27.92
CA LEU A 110 -5.82 1.08 -27.06
C LEU A 110 -6.82 1.14 -25.90
N SER A 111 -8.07 0.79 -26.15
CA SER A 111 -9.10 0.53 -25.13
C SER A 111 -8.62 -0.49 -24.09
N LYS A 112 -7.91 -1.54 -24.50
CA LYS A 112 -7.32 -2.52 -23.55
C LYS A 112 -6.23 -1.88 -22.69
N TYR A 113 -5.35 -1.08 -23.27
CA TYR A 113 -4.31 -0.38 -22.50
C TYR A 113 -4.92 0.61 -21.51
N GLU A 114 -5.92 1.38 -21.95
CA GLU A 114 -6.64 2.29 -21.07
C GLU A 114 -7.33 1.58 -19.93
N LYS A 115 -8.08 0.50 -20.23
CA LYS A 115 -8.72 -0.33 -19.21
C LYS A 115 -7.69 -0.93 -18.26
N ALA A 116 -6.52 -1.35 -18.77
CA ALA A 116 -5.43 -1.84 -17.93
C ALA A 116 -4.85 -0.73 -17.04
N LEU A 117 -4.70 0.49 -17.55
CA LEU A 117 -4.24 1.65 -16.78
C LEU A 117 -5.27 2.03 -15.70
N LEU A 118 -6.54 2.10 -16.08
CA LEU A 118 -7.68 2.37 -15.19
C LEU A 118 -7.76 1.31 -14.10
N GLN A 119 -7.74 0.03 -14.48
CA GLN A 119 -7.75 -1.11 -13.57
C GLN A 119 -6.53 -1.09 -12.64
N PHE A 120 -5.34 -0.75 -13.15
CA PHE A 120 -4.15 -0.60 -12.33
C PHE A 120 -4.36 0.44 -11.23
N PHE A 121 -4.89 1.62 -11.55
CA PHE A 121 -5.16 2.65 -10.55
C PHE A 121 -6.35 2.33 -9.64
N TRP A 122 -7.35 1.61 -10.14
CA TRP A 122 -8.43 1.08 -9.30
C TRP A 122 -7.92 0.03 -8.33
N ASP A 123 -7.13 -0.94 -8.78
CA ASP A 123 -6.53 -1.99 -7.94
C ASP A 123 -5.63 -1.38 -6.86
N LYS A 124 -4.79 -0.38 -7.23
CA LYS A 124 -3.94 0.35 -6.28
C LYS A 124 -4.75 1.23 -5.32
N GLY A 125 -5.84 1.81 -5.79
CA GLY A 125 -6.82 2.53 -4.96
C GLY A 125 -7.74 1.61 -4.16
N HIS A 126 -7.60 0.29 -4.31
CA HIS A 126 -8.49 -0.73 -3.77
C HIS A 126 -9.98 -0.50 -4.13
N ILE A 127 -10.26 -0.01 -5.33
CA ILE A 127 -11.61 0.18 -5.87
C ILE A 127 -12.01 -1.07 -6.66
N PRO A 128 -13.17 -1.72 -6.41
CA PRO A 128 -14.12 -1.47 -5.32
C PRO A 128 -13.83 -2.28 -4.05
N ASN A 129 -12.71 -3.01 -4.03
CA ASN A 129 -12.45 -4.06 -3.06
C ASN A 129 -12.27 -3.58 -1.62
N HIS A 130 -11.98 -2.31 -1.37
CA HIS A 130 -11.69 -1.80 -0.02
C HIS A 130 -12.90 -1.94 0.89
N VAL A 131 -14.09 -1.52 0.44
CA VAL A 131 -15.34 -1.69 1.19
C VAL A 131 -15.66 -3.15 1.42
N TYR A 132 -15.56 -4.01 0.40
CA TYR A 132 -15.86 -5.43 0.55
C TYR A 132 -14.86 -6.14 1.46
N ARG A 133 -13.59 -5.74 1.42
CA ARG A 133 -12.53 -6.24 2.30
C ARG A 133 -12.77 -5.75 3.73
N MET A 134 -13.16 -4.49 3.93
CA MET A 134 -13.51 -3.97 5.25
C MET A 134 -14.74 -4.67 5.81
N ALA A 135 -15.80 -4.85 5.03
CA ALA A 135 -16.97 -5.63 5.40
C ALA A 135 -16.62 -7.10 5.69
N ALA A 136 -15.73 -7.73 4.91
CA ALA A 136 -15.26 -9.09 5.18
C ALA A 136 -14.49 -9.17 6.51
N ILE A 137 -13.67 -8.16 6.82
CA ILE A 137 -12.98 -8.07 8.11
C ILE A 137 -13.99 -7.91 9.23
N MET A 138 -14.94 -6.97 9.13
CA MET A 138 -15.99 -6.80 10.15
C MET A 138 -16.80 -8.08 10.38
N ARG A 139 -17.06 -8.86 9.34
CA ARG A 139 -17.79 -10.13 9.46
C ARG A 139 -17.02 -11.21 10.23
N ARG A 140 -15.70 -11.20 10.13
CA ARG A 140 -14.80 -12.10 10.86
C ARG A 140 -14.38 -11.52 12.21
N ALA A 141 -14.47 -10.20 12.35
CA ALA A 141 -14.11 -9.49 13.55
C ALA A 141 -15.05 -9.92 14.67
N PRO A 142 -14.50 -10.15 15.86
CA PRO A 142 -15.31 -10.37 17.04
C PRO A 142 -16.22 -9.17 17.32
N PHE A 143 -17.40 -9.48 17.86
CA PHE A 143 -18.39 -8.47 18.21
C PHE A 143 -18.60 -8.45 19.72
N ASN A 144 -18.26 -7.32 20.33
CA ASN A 144 -18.41 -7.10 21.75
C ASN A 144 -19.55 -6.11 22.01
N PHE A 145 -20.56 -6.58 22.72
CA PHE A 145 -21.66 -5.73 23.16
C PHE A 145 -21.17 -4.80 24.28
N SER A 146 -21.16 -3.49 24.00
CA SER A 146 -20.89 -2.49 25.03
C SER A 146 -21.98 -2.52 26.13
N PRO A 147 -21.69 -2.06 27.35
CA PRO A 147 -22.70 -2.03 28.43
C PRO A 147 -23.96 -1.26 28.04
N GLN A 148 -23.81 -0.21 27.22
CA GLN A 148 -24.93 0.57 26.69
C GLN A 148 -25.73 -0.22 25.67
N GLN A 149 -25.07 -0.89 24.72
CA GLN A 149 -25.72 -1.75 23.73
C GLN A 149 -26.49 -2.92 24.38
N LYS A 150 -25.93 -3.53 25.44
CA LYS A 150 -26.65 -4.55 26.22
C LYS A 150 -27.93 -4.01 26.86
N LYS A 151 -27.88 -2.79 27.39
CA LYS A 151 -29.04 -2.13 27.99
C LYS A 151 -30.11 -1.79 26.96
N GLU A 152 -29.70 -1.34 25.77
CA GLU A 152 -30.61 -1.07 24.65
C GLU A 152 -31.24 -2.36 24.11
N LEU A 153 -30.45 -3.41 23.94
CA LEU A 153 -30.93 -4.72 23.53
C LEU A 153 -31.93 -5.30 24.53
N ARG A 154 -31.68 -5.17 25.85
CA ARG A 154 -32.63 -5.60 26.88
C ARG A 154 -33.98 -4.88 26.76
N ARG A 155 -33.96 -3.55 26.58
CA ARG A 155 -35.20 -2.75 26.36
C ARG A 155 -35.92 -3.17 25.08
N PHE A 156 -35.17 -3.51 24.04
CA PHE A 156 -35.74 -4.00 22.79
C PHE A 156 -36.42 -5.36 23.01
N CYS A 157 -35.77 -6.30 23.69
CA CYS A 157 -36.36 -7.59 24.07
C CYS A 157 -37.65 -7.41 24.89
N ASP A 158 -37.65 -6.49 25.87
CA ASP A 158 -38.85 -6.17 26.66
C ASP A 158 -40.01 -5.69 25.77
N SER A 159 -39.72 -4.95 24.69
CA SER A 159 -40.75 -4.41 23.77
C SER A 159 -41.36 -5.46 22.85
N ILE A 160 -40.68 -6.59 22.64
CA ILE A 160 -41.14 -7.72 21.82
C ILE A 160 -41.54 -8.93 22.68
N GLU A 161 -41.73 -8.71 24.00
CA GLU A 161 -42.13 -9.73 24.99
C GLU A 161 -41.18 -10.94 25.07
N LEU A 162 -39.88 -10.72 24.88
CA LEU A 162 -38.86 -11.77 24.91
C LEU A 162 -37.96 -11.62 26.15
N ASP A 163 -37.73 -12.72 26.89
CA ASP A 163 -36.87 -12.70 28.07
C ASP A 163 -35.38 -12.65 27.67
N PHE A 164 -34.73 -11.53 27.94
CA PHE A 164 -33.30 -11.33 27.65
C PHE A 164 -32.39 -12.33 28.39
N GLU A 165 -32.73 -12.74 29.61
CA GLU A 165 -31.89 -13.66 30.40
C GLU A 165 -31.90 -15.09 29.84
N SER A 166 -32.90 -15.41 28.99
CA SER A 166 -33.01 -16.70 28.32
C SER A 166 -32.12 -16.84 27.08
N LEU A 167 -31.51 -15.75 26.61
CA LEU A 167 -30.71 -15.72 25.38
C LEU A 167 -29.22 -16.00 25.62
N ASP A 168 -28.63 -16.89 24.84
CA ASP A 168 -27.18 -17.13 24.87
C ASP A 168 -26.41 -16.11 24.01
N VAL A 169 -26.29 -14.88 24.52
CA VAL A 169 -25.63 -13.75 23.81
C VAL A 169 -24.09 -13.83 23.90
N LEU A 170 -23.53 -14.68 24.77
CA LEU A 170 -22.09 -14.79 24.96
C LEU A 170 -21.45 -15.79 23.99
N ASN A 171 -22.17 -16.82 23.60
CA ASN A 171 -21.68 -17.81 22.66
C ASN A 171 -21.77 -17.31 21.21
N GLY A 172 -20.63 -17.00 20.60
CA GLY A 172 -20.57 -16.48 19.22
C GLY A 172 -21.17 -17.39 18.14
N ALA A 173 -21.32 -18.69 18.41
CA ALA A 173 -21.89 -19.66 17.48
C ALA A 173 -23.43 -19.76 17.58
N SER A 174 -24.04 -19.26 18.67
CA SER A 174 -25.47 -19.36 18.88
C SER A 174 -26.26 -18.53 17.86
N LEU A 175 -27.50 -18.94 17.59
CA LEU A 175 -28.43 -18.14 16.79
C LEU A 175 -28.76 -16.82 17.51
N ASP A 176 -28.86 -16.88 18.84
CA ASP A 176 -29.19 -15.74 19.72
C ASP A 176 -28.13 -14.64 19.64
N HIS A 177 -26.85 -14.99 19.68
CA HIS A 177 -25.75 -14.03 19.52
C HIS A 177 -25.80 -13.37 18.14
N ARG A 178 -26.03 -14.13 17.07
CA ARG A 178 -26.11 -13.61 15.70
C ARG A 178 -27.31 -12.68 15.50
N TRP A 179 -28.46 -13.05 16.05
CA TRP A 179 -29.67 -12.22 16.08
C TRP A 179 -29.48 -10.93 16.91
N ALA A 180 -28.90 -11.04 18.11
CA ALA A 180 -28.58 -9.90 18.96
C ALA A 180 -27.60 -8.94 18.26
N ARG A 181 -26.57 -9.49 17.61
CA ARG A 181 -25.55 -8.72 16.89
C ARG A 181 -26.16 -7.87 15.76
N ILE A 182 -27.06 -8.43 14.95
CA ILE A 182 -27.65 -7.67 13.83
C ILE A 182 -28.58 -6.56 14.32
N ASN A 183 -29.35 -6.81 15.39
CA ASN A 183 -30.22 -5.80 15.99
C ASN A 183 -29.41 -4.64 16.58
N VAL A 184 -28.35 -4.94 17.34
CA VAL A 184 -27.45 -3.93 17.89
C VAL A 184 -26.73 -3.15 16.79
N LEU A 185 -26.30 -3.81 15.72
CA LEU A 185 -25.66 -3.16 14.58
C LEU A 185 -26.59 -2.14 13.91
N LEU A 186 -27.82 -2.55 13.57
CA LEU A 186 -28.78 -1.70 12.88
C LEU A 186 -29.29 -0.57 13.79
N ALA A 187 -29.54 -0.85 15.07
CA ALA A 187 -29.86 0.19 16.05
C ALA A 187 -28.72 1.20 16.21
N GLY A 188 -27.46 0.77 16.09
CA GLY A 188 -26.30 1.66 16.11
C GLY A 188 -26.16 2.55 14.86
N ILE A 189 -26.81 2.19 13.75
CA ILE A 189 -26.82 2.97 12.50
C ILE A 189 -27.93 4.01 12.49
N GLU A 190 -29.07 3.76 13.13
CA GLU A 190 -30.22 4.68 13.15
C GLU A 190 -29.85 6.12 13.60
N PRO A 191 -29.05 6.34 14.67
CA PRO A 191 -28.62 7.68 15.07
C PRO A 191 -27.77 8.42 14.03
N TRP A 192 -27.27 7.74 12.99
CA TRP A 192 -26.45 8.37 11.96
C TRP A 192 -27.27 9.29 11.05
N GLU A 193 -28.58 9.10 10.96
CA GLU A 193 -29.48 10.04 10.27
C GLU A 193 -29.48 11.43 10.94
N GLU A 194 -29.39 11.43 12.28
CA GLU A 194 -29.40 12.62 13.12
C GLU A 194 -28.00 13.20 13.36
N SER A 195 -26.95 12.58 12.81
CA SER A 195 -25.57 13.01 13.05
C SER A 195 -25.27 14.40 12.48
N ASP A 196 -24.62 15.24 13.29
CA ASP A 196 -24.12 16.57 12.90
C ASP A 196 -23.01 16.52 11.82
N THR A 197 -22.45 15.35 11.53
CA THR A 197 -21.38 15.22 10.54
C THR A 197 -21.93 15.25 9.11
N GLY A 198 -21.76 16.38 8.44
CA GLY A 198 -22.38 16.66 7.13
C GLY A 198 -22.06 15.67 5.99
N ARG A 199 -21.05 14.80 6.10
CA ARG A 199 -20.76 13.74 5.11
C ARG A 199 -21.55 12.47 5.34
N LEU A 200 -21.65 12.04 6.60
CA LEU A 200 -22.42 10.85 6.97
C LEU A 200 -23.91 11.12 6.73
N ARG A 201 -24.40 12.30 7.13
CA ARG A 201 -25.78 12.73 6.87
C ARG A 201 -26.13 12.71 5.38
N ARG A 202 -25.23 13.20 4.51
CA ARG A 202 -25.44 13.13 3.04
C ARG A 202 -25.53 11.70 2.55
N PHE A 203 -24.63 10.83 3.00
CA PHE A 203 -24.69 9.40 2.67
C PHE A 203 -26.02 8.77 3.10
N MET A 204 -26.48 9.03 4.32
CA MET A 204 -27.76 8.51 4.82
C MET A 204 -28.96 9.01 4.00
N LEU A 205 -28.92 10.26 3.51
CA LEU A 205 -29.95 10.80 2.62
C LEU A 205 -29.94 10.12 1.24
N ASP A 206 -28.75 9.94 0.66
CA ASP A 206 -28.58 9.32 -0.66
C ASP A 206 -28.98 7.83 -0.65
N TYR A 207 -28.81 7.15 0.49
CA TYR A 207 -29.06 5.70 0.66
C TYR A 207 -30.22 5.36 1.61
N ARG A 208 -31.16 6.31 1.80
CA ARG A 208 -32.30 6.14 2.70
C ARG A 208 -33.17 4.93 2.36
N GLU A 209 -33.39 4.67 1.06
CA GLU A 209 -34.18 3.53 0.60
C GLU A 209 -33.50 2.19 0.92
N GLU A 210 -32.16 2.11 0.75
CA GLU A 210 -31.38 0.92 1.09
C GLU A 210 -31.43 0.65 2.60
N LEU A 211 -31.31 1.70 3.42
CA LEU A 211 -31.46 1.57 4.88
C LEU A 211 -32.87 1.12 5.27
N ALA A 212 -33.92 1.70 4.68
CA ALA A 212 -35.30 1.30 4.95
C ALA A 212 -35.55 -0.18 4.61
N GLN A 213 -34.94 -0.70 3.54
CA GLN A 213 -34.99 -2.12 3.20
C GLN A 213 -34.29 -3.00 4.24
N LEU A 214 -33.12 -2.58 4.75
CA LEU A 214 -32.40 -3.30 5.81
C LEU A 214 -33.20 -3.33 7.12
N LEU A 215 -33.84 -2.21 7.49
CA LEU A 215 -34.68 -2.13 8.68
C LEU A 215 -35.97 -2.97 8.53
N ALA A 216 -36.61 -2.94 7.36
CA ALA A 216 -37.78 -3.78 7.10
C ALA A 216 -37.44 -5.29 7.18
N ALA A 217 -36.29 -5.70 6.62
CA ALA A 217 -35.80 -7.07 6.71
C ALA A 217 -35.47 -7.48 8.16
N ARG A 218 -34.91 -6.56 8.96
CA ARG A 218 -34.71 -6.77 10.40
C ARG A 218 -36.03 -7.04 11.11
N ASP A 219 -37.05 -6.24 10.83
CA ASP A 219 -38.36 -6.35 11.49
C ASP A 219 -39.13 -7.61 11.07
N GLU A 220 -38.89 -8.13 9.86
CA GLU A 220 -39.34 -9.46 9.44
C GLU A 220 -38.62 -10.59 10.20
N ILE A 221 -37.29 -10.57 10.27
CA ILE A 221 -36.50 -11.54 11.04
C ILE A 221 -36.87 -11.52 12.53
N ASN A 222 -37.13 -10.34 13.10
CA ASN A 222 -37.53 -10.22 14.50
C ASN A 222 -38.88 -10.87 14.78
N ARG A 223 -39.84 -10.76 13.86
CA ARG A 223 -41.13 -11.46 13.96
C ARG A 223 -40.93 -12.98 13.92
N GLU A 224 -40.20 -13.48 12.92
CA GLU A 224 -39.91 -14.92 12.79
C GLU A 224 -39.13 -15.47 14.01
N PHE A 225 -38.20 -14.70 14.57
CA PHE A 225 -37.43 -15.09 15.75
C PHE A 225 -38.31 -15.19 17.01
N VAL A 226 -39.24 -14.25 17.20
CA VAL A 226 -40.21 -14.28 18.32
C VAL A 226 -41.15 -15.47 18.18
N GLU A 227 -41.69 -15.72 16.99
CA GLU A 227 -42.54 -16.90 16.70
C GLU A 227 -41.81 -18.20 17.05
N LEU A 228 -40.55 -18.34 16.64
CA LEU A 228 -39.72 -19.51 16.94
C LEU A 228 -39.49 -19.74 18.44
N ARG A 229 -39.48 -18.67 19.25
CA ARG A 229 -39.23 -18.74 20.70
C ARG A 229 -40.50 -18.87 21.54
N THR A 230 -41.65 -18.47 21.02
CA THR A 230 -42.93 -18.45 21.75
C THR A 230 -43.84 -19.62 21.38
N GLU A 231 -43.78 -20.13 20.15
CA GLU A 231 -44.61 -21.25 19.72
C GLU A 231 -44.00 -22.62 20.06
N GLN A 232 -44.84 -23.55 20.53
CA GLN A 232 -44.44 -24.95 20.70
C GLN A 232 -44.44 -25.66 19.34
N VAL A 233 -43.35 -25.49 18.59
CA VAL A 233 -43.17 -26.08 17.25
C VAL A 233 -42.61 -27.50 17.35
N GLU A 234 -43.05 -28.40 16.46
CA GLU A 234 -42.46 -29.74 16.35
C GLU A 234 -40.94 -29.67 16.10
N PRO A 235 -40.13 -30.56 16.70
CA PRO A 235 -38.67 -30.47 16.67
C PRO A 235 -38.06 -30.54 15.26
N GLN A 236 -38.70 -31.21 14.30
CA GLN A 236 -38.25 -31.22 12.90
C GLN A 236 -38.55 -29.91 12.15
N ALA A 237 -39.69 -29.27 12.43
CA ALA A 237 -40.04 -27.99 11.84
C ALA A 237 -39.17 -26.86 12.44
N LEU A 238 -38.88 -26.95 13.74
CA LEU A 238 -37.99 -26.03 14.46
C LEU A 238 -36.59 -25.99 13.84
N ALA A 239 -35.96 -27.15 13.60
CA ALA A 239 -34.64 -27.20 12.97
C ALA A 239 -34.62 -26.63 11.53
N LYS A 240 -35.74 -26.70 10.80
CA LYS A 240 -35.86 -26.12 9.46
C LYS A 240 -36.02 -24.60 9.52
N MET A 241 -36.82 -24.10 10.46
CA MET A 241 -36.99 -22.67 10.71
C MET A 241 -35.69 -22.02 11.20
N GLU A 242 -34.97 -22.66 12.14
CA GLU A 242 -33.66 -22.18 12.59
C GLU A 242 -32.66 -22.03 11.45
N ARG A 243 -32.59 -22.99 10.53
CA ARG A 243 -31.69 -22.92 9.36
C ARG A 243 -32.10 -21.81 8.39
N PHE A 244 -33.40 -21.61 8.19
CA PHE A 244 -33.89 -20.53 7.34
C PHE A 244 -33.57 -19.17 7.96
N LEU A 245 -33.85 -19.01 9.25
CA LEU A 245 -33.59 -17.79 10.00
C LEU A 245 -32.09 -17.48 10.07
N ASP A 246 -31.24 -18.48 10.31
CA ASP A 246 -29.79 -18.30 10.30
C ASP A 246 -29.28 -17.81 8.95
N ARG A 247 -29.83 -18.34 7.85
CA ARG A 247 -29.51 -17.89 6.50
C ARG A 247 -29.94 -16.44 6.29
N SER A 248 -31.15 -16.08 6.69
CA SER A 248 -31.68 -14.71 6.59
C SER A 248 -30.87 -13.71 7.43
N ILE A 249 -30.53 -14.07 8.68
CA ILE A 249 -29.65 -13.28 9.55
C ILE A 249 -28.28 -13.10 8.92
N THR A 250 -27.71 -14.16 8.34
CA THR A 250 -26.40 -14.11 7.68
C THR A 250 -26.41 -13.22 6.43
N GLU A 251 -27.47 -13.29 5.63
CA GLU A 251 -27.69 -12.44 4.45
C GLU A 251 -27.82 -10.97 4.86
N LEU A 252 -28.68 -10.68 5.85
CA LEU A 252 -28.90 -9.33 6.36
C LEU A 252 -27.62 -8.75 6.98
N PHE A 253 -26.87 -9.55 7.74
CA PHE A 253 -25.60 -9.13 8.31
C PHE A 253 -24.55 -8.86 7.23
N ARG A 254 -24.52 -9.63 6.14
CA ARG A 254 -23.65 -9.37 5.00
C ARG A 254 -23.99 -8.05 4.32
N SER A 255 -25.26 -7.77 4.07
CA SER A 255 -25.69 -6.50 3.44
C SER A 255 -25.43 -5.31 4.37
N SER A 256 -25.75 -5.44 5.66
CA SER A 256 -25.54 -4.39 6.67
C SER A 256 -24.07 -4.04 6.84
N THR A 257 -23.17 -5.03 6.88
CA THR A 257 -21.72 -4.77 6.99
C THR A 257 -21.15 -4.07 5.75
N VAL A 258 -21.67 -4.35 4.55
CA VAL A 258 -21.30 -3.61 3.33
C VAL A 258 -21.81 -2.17 3.39
N PHE A 259 -23.04 -1.96 3.82
CA PHE A 259 -23.63 -0.63 4.00
C PHE A 259 -22.80 0.21 4.99
N VAL A 260 -22.49 -0.35 6.17
CA VAL A 260 -21.64 0.29 7.18
C VAL A 260 -20.26 0.59 6.61
N ALA A 261 -19.65 -0.35 5.88
CA ALA A 261 -18.34 -0.14 5.30
C ALA A 261 -18.32 1.04 4.32
N ARG A 262 -19.35 1.18 3.46
CA ARG A 262 -19.51 2.34 2.56
C ARG A 262 -19.67 3.64 3.34
N ALA A 263 -20.57 3.65 4.32
CA ALA A 263 -20.85 4.81 5.16
C ALA A 263 -19.57 5.30 5.89
N VAL A 264 -18.82 4.38 6.48
CA VAL A 264 -17.57 4.67 7.21
C VAL A 264 -16.48 5.14 6.25
N CYS A 265 -16.31 4.52 5.08
CA CYS A 265 -15.31 4.96 4.09
C CYS A 265 -15.55 6.39 3.55
N ILE A 266 -16.81 6.81 3.44
CA ILE A 266 -17.19 8.14 2.95
C ILE A 266 -17.13 9.19 4.05
N SER A 267 -17.59 8.85 5.26
CA SER A 267 -17.64 9.78 6.39
C SER A 267 -16.26 10.05 6.98
N GLU A 268 -15.41 9.02 7.10
CA GLU A 268 -14.12 9.11 7.79
C GLU A 268 -12.92 9.18 6.86
N LEU A 269 -12.14 10.26 7.01
CA LEU A 269 -10.92 10.49 6.24
C LEU A 269 -9.74 9.65 6.72
N THR A 270 -9.65 9.41 8.02
CA THR A 270 -8.50 8.76 8.65
C THR A 270 -8.80 7.30 8.96
N GLU A 271 -7.77 6.46 8.94
CA GLU A 271 -7.90 5.05 9.32
C GLU A 271 -8.28 4.90 10.80
N SER A 272 -7.71 5.74 11.67
CA SER A 272 -8.08 5.78 13.09
C SER A 272 -9.54 6.15 13.31
N GLY A 273 -10.07 7.12 12.55
CA GLY A 273 -11.49 7.50 12.60
C GLY A 273 -12.40 6.37 12.13
N ARG A 274 -12.03 5.68 11.03
CA ARG A 274 -12.75 4.49 10.55
C ARG A 274 -12.77 3.37 11.60
N SER A 275 -11.60 3.04 12.12
CA SER A 275 -11.40 2.03 13.14
C SER A 275 -12.23 2.33 14.39
N PHE A 276 -12.23 3.60 14.82
CA PHE A 276 -13.00 4.08 15.97
C PHE A 276 -14.52 3.99 15.72
N ARG A 277 -15.03 4.39 14.55
CA ARG A 277 -16.47 4.23 14.25
C ARG A 277 -16.89 2.77 14.18
N ILE A 278 -16.05 1.92 13.59
CA ILE A 278 -16.30 0.48 13.53
C ILE A 278 -16.32 -0.11 14.96
N SER A 279 -15.43 0.34 15.85
CA SER A 279 -15.42 -0.10 17.24
C SER A 279 -16.57 0.46 18.08
N GLN A 280 -17.06 1.66 17.79
CA GLN A 280 -18.29 2.18 18.40
C GLN A 280 -19.51 1.30 18.08
N LEU A 281 -19.55 0.66 16.90
CA LEU A 281 -20.61 -0.27 16.54
C LEU A 281 -20.46 -1.65 17.24
N GLY A 282 -19.39 -1.88 18.00
CA GLY A 282 -19.15 -3.12 18.73
C GLY A 282 -18.17 -4.08 18.04
N PHE A 283 -17.63 -3.75 16.86
CA PHE A 283 -16.61 -4.57 16.21
C PHE A 283 -15.22 -4.30 16.79
N GLU A 284 -14.47 -5.34 17.09
CA GLU A 284 -13.05 -5.14 17.40
C GLU A 284 -12.29 -4.62 16.17
N SER A 285 -11.41 -3.63 16.38
CA SER A 285 -10.65 -2.99 15.32
C SER A 285 -9.58 -3.92 14.74
N GLY A 286 -9.97 -4.79 13.81
CA GLY A 286 -9.07 -5.55 12.94
C GLY A 286 -8.45 -4.69 11.84
N GLY A 287 -7.88 -3.53 12.20
CA GLY A 287 -7.38 -2.55 11.22
C GLY A 287 -6.45 -3.18 10.18
N GLN A 288 -6.71 -2.94 8.89
CA GLN A 288 -5.81 -3.34 7.80
C GLN A 288 -4.55 -2.49 7.86
N ARG A 289 -3.60 -2.91 8.67
CA ARG A 289 -2.32 -2.22 8.74
C ARG A 289 -1.50 -2.64 7.52
N ASP A 290 -1.08 -1.69 6.71
CA ASP A 290 -0.18 -1.95 5.58
C ASP A 290 1.28 -1.86 6.01
N ASP A 291 2.08 -2.83 5.55
CA ASP A 291 3.52 -2.93 5.77
C ASP A 291 4.32 -1.99 4.84
N LYS A 292 3.62 -1.34 3.90
CA LYS A 292 4.18 -0.41 2.92
C LYS A 292 4.06 1.02 3.42
N LEU A 293 4.87 1.91 2.85
CA LEU A 293 4.67 3.34 3.05
C LEU A 293 3.31 3.74 2.49
N SER A 294 2.53 4.42 3.33
CA SER A 294 1.26 4.98 2.89
C SER A 294 1.54 5.98 1.75
N PRO A 295 0.62 6.12 0.78
CA PRO A 295 0.80 7.09 -0.29
C PRO A 295 0.97 8.53 0.22
N ARG A 296 0.41 8.84 1.40
CA ARG A 296 0.64 10.09 2.13
C ARG A 296 2.10 10.27 2.53
N GLN A 297 2.72 9.28 3.18
CA GLN A 297 4.13 9.33 3.57
C GLN A 297 5.04 9.51 2.34
N LEU A 298 4.70 8.87 1.22
CA LEU A 298 5.44 9.06 -0.03
C LEU A 298 5.32 10.50 -0.55
N ALA A 299 4.10 11.07 -0.56
CA ALA A 299 3.89 12.46 -0.96
C ALA A 299 4.62 13.45 -0.03
N GLU A 300 4.61 13.19 1.27
CA GLU A 300 5.37 13.96 2.28
C GLU A 300 6.88 13.86 2.01
N ALA A 301 7.43 12.68 1.69
CA ALA A 301 8.84 12.52 1.32
C ALA A 301 9.20 13.35 0.08
N VAL A 302 8.39 13.26 -0.99
CA VAL A 302 8.60 14.01 -2.24
C VAL A 302 8.52 15.51 -1.99
N LEU A 303 7.57 15.97 -1.17
CA LEU A 303 7.45 17.38 -0.78
C LEU A 303 8.68 17.85 0.01
N CYS A 304 9.20 17.05 0.93
CA CYS A 304 10.43 17.38 1.66
C CYS A 304 11.63 17.48 0.71
N ILE A 305 11.79 16.55 -0.25
CA ILE A 305 12.83 16.62 -1.28
C ILE A 305 12.69 17.93 -2.08
N LEU A 306 11.47 18.28 -2.49
CA LEU A 306 11.16 19.52 -3.21
C LEU A 306 11.57 20.76 -2.41
N LEU A 307 11.12 20.87 -1.17
CA LEU A 307 11.42 22.02 -0.31
C LEU A 307 12.92 22.14 -0.04
N THR A 308 13.61 21.04 0.25
CA THR A 308 15.06 21.05 0.49
C THR A 308 15.82 21.50 -0.76
N PHE A 309 15.53 20.91 -1.92
CA PHE A 309 16.24 21.26 -3.15
C PHE A 309 15.92 22.70 -3.61
N PHE A 310 14.67 23.13 -3.48
CA PHE A 310 14.23 24.48 -3.82
C PHE A 310 14.94 25.52 -2.94
N MET A 311 14.91 25.33 -1.61
CA MET A 311 15.54 26.27 -0.65
C MET A 311 17.03 26.42 -0.91
N ILE A 312 17.76 25.31 -1.12
CA ILE A 312 19.20 25.36 -1.40
C ILE A 312 19.47 26.03 -2.75
N SER A 313 18.64 25.77 -3.76
CA SER A 313 18.79 26.39 -5.08
C SER A 313 18.47 27.90 -5.07
N VAL A 314 17.51 28.34 -4.28
CA VAL A 314 17.22 29.76 -4.05
C VAL A 314 18.38 30.44 -3.32
N LEU A 315 18.92 29.82 -2.26
CA LEU A 315 20.10 30.33 -1.55
C LEU A 315 21.30 30.46 -2.49
N GLN A 316 21.52 29.49 -3.37
CA GLN A 316 22.57 29.55 -4.38
C GLN A 316 22.37 30.74 -5.34
N GLU A 317 21.15 31.01 -5.82
CA GLU A 317 20.90 32.18 -6.68
C GLU A 317 21.01 33.50 -5.93
N LEU A 318 20.62 33.54 -4.65
CA LEU A 318 20.78 34.74 -3.82
C LEU A 318 22.26 35.08 -3.59
N SER A 319 23.13 34.08 -3.55
CA SER A 319 24.59 34.27 -3.45
C SER A 319 25.23 34.82 -4.72
N LYS A 320 24.51 34.84 -5.85
CA LYS A 320 24.97 35.43 -7.11
C LYS A 320 24.57 36.90 -7.22
N ASP A 321 25.37 37.66 -7.96
CA ASP A 321 25.08 39.05 -8.30
C ASP A 321 23.70 39.21 -8.93
N ALA A 322 23.01 40.28 -8.57
CA ALA A 322 21.61 40.53 -8.94
C ALA A 322 21.36 40.50 -10.46
N GLN A 323 22.36 40.86 -11.27
CA GLN A 323 22.28 40.89 -12.74
C GLN A 323 22.24 39.50 -13.39
N TYR A 324 22.62 38.43 -12.70
CA TYR A 324 22.72 37.08 -13.26
C TYR A 324 21.70 36.08 -12.73
N ARG A 325 20.72 36.54 -11.94
CA ARG A 325 19.73 35.67 -11.29
C ARG A 325 18.73 35.12 -12.31
N LYS A 326 18.66 33.79 -12.44
CA LYS A 326 17.73 33.09 -13.36
C LYS A 326 16.78 32.16 -12.60
N TYR A 327 15.80 32.74 -11.90
CA TYR A 327 14.83 31.99 -11.08
C TYR A 327 14.01 30.95 -11.87
N GLY A 328 13.75 31.18 -13.15
CA GLY A 328 13.05 30.21 -14.02
C GLY A 328 13.79 28.89 -14.15
N ASN A 329 15.12 28.93 -14.34
CA ASN A 329 15.94 27.73 -14.47
C ASN A 329 16.03 26.95 -13.15
N VAL A 330 16.05 27.66 -12.01
CA VAL A 330 16.02 27.02 -10.68
C VAL A 330 14.74 26.23 -10.49
N THR A 331 13.59 26.84 -10.80
CA THR A 331 12.29 26.17 -10.67
C THR A 331 12.25 24.94 -11.57
N PHE A 332 12.65 25.09 -12.83
CA PHE A 332 12.71 23.99 -13.80
C PHE A 332 13.55 22.81 -13.30
N MET A 333 14.80 23.08 -12.89
CA MET A 333 15.71 22.04 -12.41
C MET A 333 15.25 21.40 -11.10
N THR A 334 14.64 22.18 -10.21
CA THR A 334 14.11 21.67 -8.94
C THR A 334 13.04 20.62 -9.20
N PHE A 335 12.05 20.91 -10.06
CA PHE A 335 11.00 19.95 -10.39
C PHE A 335 11.56 18.71 -11.10
N LEU A 336 12.49 18.88 -12.04
CA LEU A 336 13.15 17.73 -12.69
C LEU A 336 13.78 16.79 -11.66
N MET A 337 14.56 17.34 -10.73
CA MET A 337 15.22 16.55 -9.68
C MET A 337 14.24 15.89 -8.72
N VAL A 338 13.13 16.56 -8.39
CA VAL A 338 12.07 16.00 -7.55
C VAL A 338 11.38 14.83 -8.23
N PHE A 339 11.09 14.93 -9.52
CA PHE A 339 10.50 13.82 -10.26
C PHE A 339 11.47 12.63 -10.37
N THR A 340 12.75 12.87 -10.67
CA THR A 340 13.74 11.78 -10.78
C THR A 340 14.01 11.12 -9.42
N TYR A 341 14.17 11.89 -8.35
CA TYR A 341 14.36 11.34 -6.99
C TYR A 341 13.11 10.69 -6.43
N GLY A 342 11.94 11.29 -6.65
CA GLY A 342 10.66 10.71 -6.28
C GLY A 342 10.42 9.37 -6.96
N ALA A 343 10.69 9.27 -8.27
CA ALA A 343 10.60 8.02 -9.00
C ALA A 343 11.61 6.97 -8.51
N SER A 344 12.85 7.38 -8.24
CA SER A 344 13.89 6.52 -7.64
C SER A 344 13.44 5.92 -6.30
N LEU A 345 12.83 6.74 -5.45
CA LEU A 345 12.29 6.33 -4.15
C LEU A 345 11.15 5.32 -4.32
N ILE A 346 10.21 5.59 -5.23
CA ILE A 346 9.09 4.68 -5.53
C ILE A 346 9.61 3.33 -6.01
N VAL A 347 10.55 3.32 -6.95
CA VAL A 347 11.15 2.10 -7.50
C VAL A 347 11.83 1.29 -6.39
N ALA A 348 12.67 1.91 -5.57
CA ALA A 348 13.36 1.25 -4.48
C ALA A 348 12.37 0.61 -3.47
N LEU A 349 11.35 1.38 -3.06
CA LEU A 349 10.36 0.92 -2.10
C LEU A 349 9.46 -0.20 -2.65
N GLN A 350 9.01 -0.09 -3.90
CA GLN A 350 8.13 -1.10 -4.50
C GLN A 350 8.86 -2.43 -4.68
N ILE A 351 10.10 -2.40 -5.15
CA ILE A 351 10.91 -3.62 -5.32
C ILE A 351 11.21 -4.24 -3.95
N LYS A 352 11.61 -3.43 -2.95
CA LYS A 352 11.90 -3.93 -1.59
C LYS A 352 10.68 -4.37 -0.78
N ALA A 353 9.50 -3.82 -1.06
CA ALA A 353 8.26 -4.31 -0.49
C ALA A 353 7.77 -5.63 -1.11
N GLY A 354 8.35 -6.06 -2.24
CA GLY A 354 8.02 -7.33 -2.87
C GLY A 354 8.63 -8.53 -2.14
N VAL A 355 7.93 -9.68 -2.20
CA VAL A 355 8.35 -10.94 -1.56
C VAL A 355 9.74 -11.38 -2.01
N HIS A 356 10.13 -11.19 -3.27
CA HIS A 356 11.44 -11.64 -3.77
C HIS A 356 12.53 -10.56 -3.72
N GLY A 357 12.16 -9.30 -3.42
CA GLY A 357 13.08 -8.17 -3.43
C GLY A 357 13.61 -7.79 -2.04
N GLY A 358 12.94 -8.20 -0.97
CA GLY A 358 13.32 -7.93 0.41
C GLY A 358 14.48 -8.79 0.92
N TYR A 359 15.03 -8.41 2.07
CA TYR A 359 16.07 -9.19 2.74
C TYR A 359 15.49 -10.51 3.28
N ASN A 360 16.16 -11.63 2.99
CA ASN A 360 15.74 -12.92 3.53
C ASN A 360 16.38 -13.12 4.90
N GLY A 361 15.61 -12.84 5.96
CA GLY A 361 16.07 -12.98 7.34
C GLY A 361 16.42 -14.41 7.75
N LEU A 362 15.86 -15.44 7.09
CA LEU A 362 16.12 -16.85 7.41
C LEU A 362 17.48 -17.31 6.88
N THR A 363 17.77 -17.02 5.61
CA THR A 363 19.03 -17.43 4.95
C THR A 363 20.15 -16.40 5.09
N ARG A 364 19.84 -15.21 5.65
CA ARG A 364 20.70 -14.02 5.70
C ARG A 364 21.20 -13.55 4.32
N GLN A 365 20.58 -14.02 3.23
CA GLN A 365 20.98 -13.67 1.88
C GLN A 365 20.40 -12.31 1.49
N ARG A 366 21.25 -11.46 0.90
CA ARG A 366 20.84 -10.23 0.24
C ARG A 366 20.46 -10.53 -1.21
N PRO A 367 19.31 -10.08 -1.71
CA PRO A 367 18.90 -10.34 -3.08
C PRO A 367 19.70 -9.44 -4.04
N LEU A 368 20.90 -9.87 -4.45
CA LEU A 368 21.76 -9.13 -5.39
C LEU A 368 21.02 -8.76 -6.68
N PHE A 369 20.17 -9.67 -7.17
CA PHE A 369 19.34 -9.43 -8.35
C PHE A 369 18.35 -8.27 -8.16
N ALA A 370 17.81 -8.07 -6.95
CA ALA A 370 16.91 -6.96 -6.67
C ALA A 370 17.64 -5.61 -6.75
N TYR A 371 18.89 -5.54 -6.29
CA TYR A 371 19.71 -4.32 -6.44
C TYR A 371 19.98 -3.99 -7.90
N LEU A 372 20.32 -4.99 -8.72
CA LEU A 372 20.50 -4.81 -10.15
C LEU A 372 19.22 -4.28 -10.82
N TRP A 373 18.07 -4.85 -10.47
CA TRP A 373 16.78 -4.41 -10.97
C TRP A 373 16.43 -2.99 -10.54
N ILE A 374 16.74 -2.61 -9.30
CA ILE A 374 16.55 -1.24 -8.81
C ILE A 374 17.39 -0.26 -9.64
N VAL A 375 18.65 -0.58 -9.93
CA VAL A 375 19.53 0.26 -10.76
C VAL A 375 18.94 0.43 -12.17
N LEU A 376 18.57 -0.68 -12.82
CA LEU A 376 18.01 -0.65 -14.18
C LEU A 376 16.69 0.11 -14.24
N ALA A 377 15.75 -0.19 -13.34
CA ALA A 377 14.45 0.48 -13.29
C ALA A 377 14.58 1.97 -12.96
N THR A 378 15.50 2.34 -12.07
CA THR A 378 15.76 3.75 -11.73
C THR A 378 16.38 4.49 -12.90
N GLY A 379 17.36 3.89 -13.60
CA GLY A 379 17.95 4.48 -14.79
C GLY A 379 16.95 4.67 -15.92
N ALA A 380 16.10 3.68 -16.18
CA ALA A 380 15.01 3.77 -17.16
C ALA A 380 13.99 4.85 -16.77
N SER A 381 13.61 4.91 -15.50
CA SER A 381 12.69 5.93 -14.99
C SER A 381 13.28 7.34 -15.10
N TRP A 382 14.57 7.51 -14.76
CA TRP A 382 15.27 8.78 -14.93
C TRP A 382 15.29 9.23 -16.38
N LEU A 383 15.58 8.33 -17.33
CA LEU A 383 15.59 8.62 -18.76
C LEU A 383 14.21 9.07 -19.22
N PHE A 384 13.17 8.33 -18.85
CA PHE A 384 11.79 8.64 -19.21
C PHE A 384 11.36 10.02 -18.67
N VAL A 385 11.62 10.30 -17.39
CA VAL A 385 11.30 11.59 -16.76
C VAL A 385 12.06 12.72 -17.43
N SER A 386 13.35 12.53 -17.72
CA SER A 386 14.22 13.56 -18.31
C SER A 386 13.83 13.89 -19.74
N VAL A 387 13.51 12.89 -20.57
CA VAL A 387 12.99 13.08 -21.93
C VAL A 387 11.68 13.84 -21.87
N ALA A 388 10.70 13.34 -21.10
CA ALA A 388 9.36 13.93 -21.04
C ALA A 388 9.41 15.39 -20.57
N TYR A 389 10.15 15.65 -19.48
CA TYR A 389 10.18 16.97 -18.85
C TYR A 389 10.88 18.04 -19.69
N ARG A 390 11.87 17.66 -20.52
CA ARG A 390 12.56 18.59 -21.44
C ARG A 390 11.83 18.78 -22.76
N TYR A 391 11.17 17.73 -23.25
CA TYR A 391 10.42 17.78 -24.49
C TYR A 391 9.17 18.66 -24.37
N ILE A 392 8.45 18.61 -23.23
CA ILE A 392 7.21 19.36 -23.01
C ILE A 392 7.39 20.88 -23.23
N PRO A 393 8.36 21.58 -22.62
CA PRO A 393 8.53 23.02 -22.83
C PRO A 393 8.83 23.41 -24.28
N GLY A 394 9.66 22.67 -25.02
CA GLY A 394 9.97 22.96 -26.43
C GLY A 394 8.73 22.85 -27.31
N MET A 395 7.93 21.81 -27.07
CA MET A 395 6.64 21.60 -27.72
C MET A 395 5.64 22.73 -27.39
N LEU A 396 5.57 23.18 -26.13
CA LEU A 396 4.71 24.30 -25.71
C LEU A 396 5.12 25.65 -26.31
N LYS A 397 6.39 25.80 -26.72
CA LYS A 397 6.89 26.97 -27.44
C LYS A 397 6.61 26.92 -28.95
N GLY A 398 6.10 25.81 -29.46
CA GLY A 398 5.86 25.60 -30.89
C GLY A 398 7.14 25.35 -31.69
N GLU A 399 8.20 24.83 -31.05
CA GLU A 399 9.38 24.36 -31.77
C GLU A 399 9.01 23.10 -32.57
N SER A 400 9.53 22.97 -33.79
CA SER A 400 9.27 21.77 -34.61
C SER A 400 9.76 20.52 -33.88
N SER A 401 9.00 19.43 -33.96
CA SER A 401 9.34 18.24 -33.17
C SER A 401 10.74 17.67 -33.45
N GLU A 402 11.25 17.75 -34.68
CA GLU A 402 12.61 17.29 -35.00
C GLU A 402 13.67 18.13 -34.28
N LEU A 403 13.46 19.45 -34.25
CA LEU A 403 14.35 20.39 -33.57
C LEU A 403 14.26 20.23 -32.05
N ASN A 404 13.06 20.04 -31.51
CA ASN A 404 12.86 19.78 -30.08
C ASN A 404 13.48 18.42 -29.66
N LEU A 405 13.25 17.35 -30.42
CA LEU A 405 13.82 16.03 -30.12
C LEU A 405 15.35 16.04 -30.19
N SER A 406 15.92 16.67 -31.22
CA SER A 406 17.38 16.79 -31.34
C SER A 406 17.97 17.62 -30.20
N GLN A 407 17.29 18.70 -29.78
CA GLN A 407 17.67 19.46 -28.58
C GLN A 407 17.60 18.59 -27.32
N VAL A 408 16.51 17.86 -27.10
CA VAL A 408 16.34 16.96 -25.94
C VAL A 408 17.40 15.86 -25.91
N LEU A 409 17.71 15.25 -27.06
CA LEU A 409 18.75 14.22 -27.16
C LEU A 409 20.13 14.80 -26.85
N THR A 410 20.42 15.99 -27.38
CA THR A 410 21.65 16.73 -27.06
C THR A 410 21.72 16.99 -25.56
N ASP A 411 20.65 17.51 -24.99
CA ASP A 411 20.48 17.79 -23.56
C ASP A 411 20.64 16.56 -22.65
N ILE A 412 20.15 15.39 -23.08
CA ILE A 412 20.28 14.12 -22.38
C ILE A 412 21.70 13.59 -22.46
N SER A 413 22.34 13.71 -23.64
CA SER A 413 23.74 13.34 -23.82
C SER A 413 24.67 14.09 -22.85
N TRP A 414 24.24 15.25 -22.35
CA TRP A 414 24.95 16.02 -21.34
C TRP A 414 24.53 15.73 -19.89
N SER A 415 23.27 15.37 -19.67
CA SER A 415 22.69 15.26 -18.32
C SER A 415 22.62 13.84 -17.78
N TYR A 416 22.93 12.81 -18.57
CA TYR A 416 22.98 11.43 -18.11
C TYR A 416 23.88 11.18 -16.87
N PRO A 417 24.96 11.95 -16.59
CA PRO A 417 25.70 11.76 -15.35
C PRO A 417 24.83 11.97 -14.10
N TYR A 418 23.81 12.83 -14.15
CA TYR A 418 22.87 13.04 -13.03
C TYR A 418 22.00 11.82 -12.73
N ALA A 419 21.88 10.87 -13.66
CA ALA A 419 21.23 9.58 -13.40
C ALA A 419 21.92 8.83 -12.26
N LEU A 420 23.24 9.00 -12.10
CA LEU A 420 24.02 8.38 -11.03
C LEU A 420 23.52 8.78 -9.64
N GLN A 421 23.12 10.04 -9.45
CA GLN A 421 22.59 10.52 -8.16
C GLN A 421 21.25 9.85 -7.83
N SER A 422 20.38 9.69 -8.82
CA SER A 422 19.07 9.02 -8.69
C SER A 422 19.25 7.53 -8.36
N ILE A 423 20.17 6.87 -9.08
CA ILE A 423 20.54 5.47 -8.83
C ILE A 423 21.16 5.30 -7.43
N ALA A 424 22.07 6.18 -7.04
CA ALA A 424 22.72 6.14 -5.72
C ALA A 424 21.70 6.31 -4.58
N LEU A 425 20.71 7.19 -4.75
CA LEU A 425 19.62 7.35 -3.78
C LEU A 425 18.79 6.06 -3.66
N ALA A 426 18.36 5.47 -4.78
CA ALA A 426 17.60 4.23 -4.77
C ALA A 426 18.37 3.08 -4.10
N LEU A 427 19.67 2.96 -4.41
CA LEU A 427 20.57 1.98 -3.80
C LEU A 427 20.78 2.22 -2.31
N ALA A 428 21.03 3.47 -1.90
CA ALA A 428 21.24 3.83 -0.49
C ALA A 428 20.03 3.42 0.35
N ILE A 429 18.82 3.79 -0.09
CA ILE A 429 17.58 3.41 0.60
C ILE A 429 17.40 1.90 0.60
N SER A 430 17.62 1.24 -0.54
CA SER A 430 17.54 -0.22 -0.64
C SER A 430 18.47 -0.94 0.36
N ILE A 431 19.72 -0.48 0.52
CA ILE A 431 20.68 -1.02 1.49
C ILE A 431 20.20 -0.77 2.92
N ILE A 432 19.78 0.46 3.23
CA ILE A 432 19.32 0.83 4.57
C ILE A 432 18.12 -0.03 4.99
N LEU A 433 17.16 -0.26 4.07
CA LEU A 433 16.00 -1.11 4.33
C LEU A 433 16.41 -2.54 4.66
N ASP A 434 17.34 -3.13 3.91
CA ASP A 434 17.85 -4.48 4.20
C ASP A 434 18.54 -4.55 5.57
N VAL A 435 19.27 -3.51 5.98
CA VAL A 435 19.91 -3.50 7.31
C VAL A 435 18.86 -3.42 8.41
N HIS A 436 17.80 -2.62 8.26
CA HIS A 436 16.70 -2.58 9.24
C HIS A 436 15.98 -3.92 9.35
N GLU A 437 15.84 -4.65 8.25
CA GLU A 437 15.27 -6.00 8.27
C GLU A 437 16.16 -6.99 9.04
N SER A 438 17.49 -6.84 8.96
CA SER A 438 18.44 -7.70 9.68
C SER A 438 18.63 -7.36 11.17
N GLY A 439 18.35 -6.13 11.59
CA GLY A 439 18.63 -5.65 12.95
C GLY A 439 17.60 -6.10 13.99
N GLN A 440 17.99 -6.17 15.26
CA GLN A 440 17.11 -6.45 16.39
C GLN A 440 16.08 -5.33 16.61
N VAL A 441 14.88 -5.67 17.10
CA VAL A 441 13.69 -4.79 17.19
C VAL A 441 13.95 -3.45 17.92
N THR A 442 14.83 -3.39 18.92
CA THR A 442 15.12 -2.10 19.63
C THR A 442 16.15 -1.24 18.96
N GLU A 443 17.11 -1.81 18.24
CA GLU A 443 18.10 -1.00 17.53
C GLU A 443 17.44 -0.22 16.39
N ARG A 444 16.35 -0.79 15.83
CA ARG A 444 15.55 -0.24 14.71
C ARG A 444 14.95 1.15 14.97
N LEU A 445 14.77 1.56 16.23
CA LEU A 445 14.19 2.87 16.59
C LEU A 445 15.15 3.80 17.31
N SER A 446 16.40 3.37 17.54
CA SER A 446 17.39 4.18 18.23
C SER A 446 17.79 5.40 17.41
N VAL A 447 17.98 6.55 18.08
CA VAL A 447 18.47 7.79 17.43
C VAL A 447 19.85 7.55 16.79
N LYS A 448 20.68 6.72 17.42
CA LYS A 448 22.00 6.33 16.90
C LYS A 448 21.89 5.67 15.52
N ARG A 449 20.97 4.71 15.37
CA ARG A 449 20.73 4.03 14.09
C ARG A 449 20.28 5.01 13.02
N ARG A 450 19.33 5.90 13.34
CA ARG A 450 18.86 6.93 12.41
C ARG A 450 19.98 7.84 11.93
N LEU A 451 20.90 8.23 12.82
CA LEU A 451 22.08 9.02 12.43
C LEU A 451 23.01 8.25 11.49
N VAL A 452 23.17 6.93 11.69
CA VAL A 452 23.94 6.07 10.77
C VAL A 452 23.26 6.00 9.40
N ASP A 453 21.94 5.87 9.35
CA ASP A 453 21.20 5.79 8.07
C ASP A 453 21.25 7.12 7.31
N VAL A 454 21.13 8.25 8.01
CA VAL A 454 21.37 9.59 7.45
C VAL A 454 22.79 9.72 6.93
N ALA A 455 23.80 9.34 7.72
CA ALA A 455 25.19 9.43 7.32
C ALA A 455 25.47 8.57 6.08
N LEU A 456 24.93 7.35 6.01
CA LEU A 456 25.09 6.45 4.87
C LEU A 456 24.45 7.02 3.60
N ALA A 457 23.19 7.46 3.67
CA ALA A 457 22.50 8.05 2.53
C ALA A 457 23.15 9.35 2.06
N ALA A 458 23.49 10.25 2.99
CA ALA A 458 24.17 11.51 2.70
C ALA A 458 25.55 11.27 2.06
N THR A 459 26.33 10.30 2.57
CA THR A 459 27.66 9.97 2.04
C THR A 459 27.57 9.38 0.63
N LEU A 460 26.65 8.43 0.39
CA LEU A 460 26.48 7.84 -0.94
C LEU A 460 26.05 8.88 -1.98
N LEU A 461 25.13 9.79 -1.64
CA LEU A 461 24.76 10.87 -2.54
C LEU A 461 25.89 11.89 -2.73
N ALA A 462 26.68 12.18 -1.70
CA ALA A 462 27.84 13.05 -1.81
C ALA A 462 28.87 12.47 -2.78
N ILE A 463 29.21 11.19 -2.64
CA ILE A 463 30.11 10.46 -3.54
C ILE A 463 29.56 10.47 -4.96
N ALA A 464 28.28 10.12 -5.15
CA ALA A 464 27.65 10.16 -6.47
C ALA A 464 27.68 11.57 -7.08
N SER A 465 27.53 12.62 -6.26
CA SER A 465 27.63 14.01 -6.70
C SER A 465 29.05 14.40 -7.10
N ILE A 466 30.07 13.93 -6.39
CA ILE A 466 31.48 14.10 -6.76
C ILE A 466 31.77 13.41 -8.09
N PHE A 467 31.35 12.16 -8.26
CA PHE A 467 31.51 11.43 -9.53
C PHE A 467 30.78 12.13 -10.67
N THR A 468 29.55 12.59 -10.44
CA THR A 468 28.77 13.36 -11.42
C THR A 468 29.52 14.63 -11.82
N TYR A 469 30.08 15.37 -10.86
CA TYR A 469 30.87 16.58 -11.13
C TYR A 469 32.13 16.28 -11.93
N CYS A 470 32.94 15.32 -11.50
CA CYS A 470 34.17 14.93 -12.19
C CYS A 470 33.88 14.44 -13.61
N TRP A 471 32.77 13.73 -13.80
CA TRP A 471 32.33 13.31 -15.13
C TRP A 471 32.00 14.52 -16.00
N MET A 472 31.18 15.46 -15.50
CA MET A 472 30.79 16.66 -16.25
C MET A 472 31.98 17.55 -16.62
N GLU A 473 32.94 17.73 -15.70
CA GLU A 473 34.15 18.51 -15.93
C GLU A 473 35.26 17.74 -16.68
N GLY A 474 35.06 16.44 -16.92
CA GLY A 474 36.04 15.57 -17.58
C GLY A 474 37.34 15.43 -16.79
N ILE A 475 37.26 15.37 -15.47
CA ILE A 475 38.42 15.26 -14.56
C ILE A 475 38.70 13.78 -14.27
N GLY A 476 39.97 13.36 -14.37
CA GLY A 476 40.43 12.03 -13.98
C GLY A 476 40.04 10.95 -14.98
N PRO A 477 39.36 9.85 -14.58
CA PRO A 477 39.04 8.74 -15.50
C PRO A 477 38.05 9.12 -16.62
N PHE A 478 37.48 10.33 -16.55
CA PHE A 478 36.56 10.89 -17.54
C PHE A 478 37.23 11.90 -18.48
N GLU A 479 38.56 12.01 -18.45
CA GLU A 479 39.32 12.82 -19.41
C GLU A 479 38.98 12.39 -20.85
N GLY A 480 38.60 13.36 -21.70
CA GLY A 480 38.13 13.12 -23.06
C GLY A 480 36.62 12.87 -23.21
N TYR A 481 35.91 12.58 -22.11
CA TYR A 481 34.44 12.60 -22.03
C TYR A 481 33.88 13.96 -21.57
N ALA A 482 34.77 14.92 -21.31
CA ALA A 482 34.39 16.31 -21.06
C ALA A 482 33.35 16.71 -22.11
N THR A 483 32.20 17.17 -21.64
CA THR A 483 31.17 17.69 -22.52
C THR A 483 31.81 18.76 -23.42
N ARG A 484 31.94 18.49 -24.73
CA ARG A 484 32.91 19.10 -25.66
C ARG A 484 32.75 20.61 -25.87
N ASP A 485 31.74 21.24 -25.27
CA ASP A 485 31.34 22.62 -25.50
C ASP A 485 31.43 23.47 -24.22
N GLU A 486 32.12 24.61 -24.28
CA GLU A 486 32.25 25.60 -23.18
C GLU A 486 30.91 26.11 -22.63
N ILE A 487 29.85 26.02 -23.44
CA ILE A 487 28.50 26.48 -23.11
C ILE A 487 27.87 25.63 -21.98
N PHE A 488 28.28 24.36 -21.89
CA PHE A 488 27.72 23.38 -20.94
C PHE A 488 28.65 23.02 -19.79
N ARG A 489 29.92 23.44 -19.85
CA ARG A 489 30.87 23.33 -18.72
C ARG A 489 30.26 24.04 -17.50
N GLY A 490 30.13 23.30 -16.40
CA GLY A 490 29.22 23.66 -15.33
C GLY A 490 29.66 24.94 -14.63
N LYS A 491 28.94 26.05 -14.81
CA LYS A 491 28.95 27.17 -13.84
C LYS A 491 28.43 26.73 -12.44
N THR A 492 28.01 25.48 -12.31
CA THR A 492 27.67 24.82 -11.06
C THR A 492 28.92 24.57 -10.24
N SER A 493 29.12 25.39 -9.20
CA SER A 493 30.19 25.17 -8.23
C SER A 493 30.08 23.78 -7.59
N PHE A 494 31.21 23.07 -7.57
CA PHE A 494 31.39 21.75 -6.98
C PHE A 494 30.69 21.61 -5.62
N TRP A 495 30.95 22.57 -4.73
CA TRP A 495 30.43 22.56 -3.36
C TRP A 495 28.91 22.60 -3.32
N TRP A 496 28.26 23.34 -4.22
CA TRP A 496 26.80 23.41 -4.26
C TRP A 496 26.18 22.11 -4.75
N LEU A 497 26.78 21.43 -5.73
CA LEU A 497 26.27 20.15 -6.21
C LEU A 497 26.35 19.08 -5.12
N VAL A 498 27.53 18.96 -4.49
CA VAL A 498 27.75 18.01 -3.38
C VAL A 498 26.81 18.34 -2.22
N PHE A 499 26.71 19.61 -1.81
CA PHE A 499 25.85 20.01 -0.70
C PHE A 499 24.36 19.69 -0.96
N LYS A 500 23.85 19.94 -2.17
CA LYS A 500 22.47 19.56 -2.55
C LYS A 500 22.25 18.06 -2.46
N GLY A 501 23.16 17.27 -3.02
CA GLY A 501 23.09 15.80 -2.96
C GLY A 501 23.09 15.29 -1.52
N THR A 502 24.04 15.76 -0.70
CA THR A 502 24.16 15.42 0.72
C THR A 502 22.91 15.78 1.52
N ALA A 503 22.37 16.99 1.31
CA ALA A 503 21.19 17.46 2.03
C ALA A 503 19.94 16.64 1.69
N VAL A 504 19.72 16.32 0.41
CA VAL A 504 18.62 15.44 -0.01
C VAL A 504 18.81 14.04 0.58
N GLY A 505 20.03 13.49 0.50
CA GLY A 505 20.35 12.18 1.07
C GLY A 505 20.08 12.13 2.58
N ALA A 506 20.39 13.19 3.31
CA ALA A 506 20.12 13.29 4.73
C ALA A 506 18.62 13.32 5.06
N VAL A 507 17.82 14.11 4.33
CA VAL A 507 16.37 14.19 4.53
C VAL A 507 15.69 12.85 4.25
N VAL A 508 16.03 12.22 3.12
CA VAL A 508 15.43 10.92 2.75
C VAL A 508 15.88 9.82 3.70
N GLY A 509 17.18 9.79 4.06
CA GLY A 509 17.75 8.82 5.00
C GLY A 509 17.15 8.93 6.41
N TRP A 510 16.68 10.10 6.82
CA TRP A 510 15.99 10.28 8.10
C TRP A 510 14.54 9.79 8.08
N LEU A 511 13.77 10.19 7.06
CA LEU A 511 12.32 9.99 7.02
C LEU A 511 11.94 8.57 6.58
N VAL A 512 12.44 8.14 5.43
CA VAL A 512 11.94 6.95 4.72
C VAL A 512 12.19 5.65 5.51
N PRO A 513 13.40 5.36 6.00
CA PRO A 513 13.66 4.13 6.75
C PRO A 513 12.84 4.07 8.04
N THR A 514 12.71 5.20 8.74
CA THR A 514 11.96 5.32 9.99
C THR A 514 10.48 4.98 9.77
N TRP A 515 9.84 5.60 8.78
CA TRP A 515 8.44 5.36 8.47
C TRP A 515 8.20 3.92 8.01
N PHE A 516 9.10 3.38 7.19
CA PHE A 516 9.00 2.00 6.71
C PHE A 516 9.13 0.99 7.86
N SER A 517 10.07 1.22 8.77
CA SER A 517 10.25 0.42 9.98
C SER A 517 9.00 0.47 10.86
N ILE A 518 8.48 1.67 11.16
CA ILE A 518 7.27 1.86 11.99
C ILE A 518 6.06 1.16 11.37
N ASN A 519 5.86 1.27 10.06
CA ASN A 519 4.73 0.63 9.40
C ASN A 519 4.84 -0.89 9.51
N ARG A 520 6.04 -1.47 9.37
CA ARG A 520 6.23 -2.91 9.53
C ARG A 520 6.10 -3.41 10.96
N THR A 521 6.56 -2.65 11.95
CA THR A 521 6.37 -3.03 13.36
C THR A 521 4.90 -3.07 13.76
N LYS A 522 4.03 -2.36 13.04
CA LYS A 522 2.59 -2.38 13.27
C LYS A 522 1.90 -3.64 12.72
N VAL A 523 2.57 -4.41 11.86
CA VAL A 523 2.03 -5.59 11.16
C VAL A 523 3.00 -6.77 11.27
N PRO A 524 3.30 -7.23 12.49
CA PRO A 524 4.29 -8.27 12.72
C PRO A 524 3.97 -9.58 11.95
N GLU A 525 2.69 -9.94 11.83
CA GLU A 525 2.22 -11.13 11.12
C GLU A 525 2.66 -11.14 9.65
N LYS A 526 2.62 -9.99 8.96
CA LYS A 526 3.07 -9.89 7.57
C LYS A 526 4.57 -10.13 7.39
N ALA A 527 5.37 -9.83 8.41
CA ALA A 527 6.81 -10.08 8.36
C ALA A 527 7.11 -11.58 8.31
N VAL A 528 6.42 -12.38 9.13
CA VAL A 528 6.52 -13.85 9.14
C VAL A 528 5.94 -14.45 7.87
N ALA A 529 4.75 -14.02 7.46
CA ALA A 529 4.10 -14.44 6.21
C ALA A 529 5.03 -14.29 5.00
N ARG A 530 5.75 -13.17 4.94
CA ARG A 530 6.73 -12.90 3.88
C ARG A 530 7.94 -13.84 3.93
N LEU A 531 8.48 -14.13 5.12
CA LEU A 531 9.58 -15.08 5.27
C LEU A 531 9.17 -16.51 4.90
N ILE A 532 7.94 -16.91 5.25
CA ILE A 532 7.32 -18.16 4.83
C ILE A 532 7.22 -18.23 3.31
N ALA A 533 6.65 -17.19 2.69
CA ALA A 533 6.47 -17.13 1.23
C ALA A 533 7.82 -17.16 0.47
N MET A 534 8.84 -16.45 0.97
CA MET A 534 10.20 -16.44 0.39
C MET A 534 10.85 -17.82 0.41
N ASN A 535 10.62 -18.60 1.46
CA ASN A 535 11.32 -19.86 1.70
C ASN A 535 10.39 -21.08 1.54
N ARG A 536 9.24 -20.92 0.87
CA ARG A 536 8.17 -21.93 0.80
C ARG A 536 8.65 -23.32 0.38
N LYS A 537 9.59 -23.41 -0.57
CA LYS A 537 10.14 -24.69 -1.04
C LYS A 537 11.03 -25.35 0.01
N GLY A 538 11.97 -24.61 0.58
CA GLY A 538 12.86 -25.14 1.62
C GLY A 538 12.12 -25.49 2.90
N LEU A 539 11.12 -24.70 3.29
CA LEU A 539 10.23 -25.02 4.40
C LEU A 539 9.42 -26.29 4.12
N ALA A 540 8.87 -26.46 2.90
CA ALA A 540 8.15 -27.68 2.54
C ALA A 540 9.03 -28.95 2.57
N GLU A 541 10.32 -28.81 2.26
CA GLU A 541 11.30 -29.90 2.36
C GLU A 541 11.63 -30.23 3.83
N GLU A 542 11.83 -29.22 4.68
CA GLU A 542 12.09 -29.43 6.11
C GLU A 542 10.86 -29.98 6.85
N ILE A 543 9.66 -29.48 6.56
CA ILE A 543 8.41 -29.93 7.17
C ILE A 543 8.15 -31.40 6.87
N ARG A 544 8.56 -31.90 5.70
CA ARG A 544 8.44 -33.32 5.35
C ARG A 544 9.24 -34.25 6.27
N CYS A 545 10.27 -33.73 6.94
CA CYS A 545 11.10 -34.50 7.87
C CYS A 545 10.53 -34.54 9.29
N LEU A 546 9.47 -33.78 9.58
CA LEU A 546 8.81 -33.77 10.88
C LEU A 546 7.78 -34.90 11.00
N GLU A 547 7.57 -35.38 12.22
CA GLU A 547 6.43 -36.22 12.53
C GLU A 547 5.13 -35.40 12.54
N PRO A 548 3.96 -36.03 12.32
CA PRO A 548 2.68 -35.34 12.40
C PRO A 548 2.49 -34.60 13.73
N ASP A 549 1.93 -33.40 13.64
CA ASP A 549 1.61 -32.45 14.71
C ASP A 549 2.81 -31.78 15.39
N GLU A 550 4.06 -32.19 15.12
CA GLU A 550 5.25 -31.60 15.77
C GLU A 550 5.37 -30.10 15.47
N LEU A 551 5.09 -29.70 14.22
CA LEU A 551 5.15 -28.30 13.81
C LEU A 551 4.11 -27.46 14.55
N VAL A 552 2.86 -27.93 14.61
CA VAL A 552 1.77 -27.25 15.33
C VAL A 552 2.14 -27.12 16.81
N LYS A 553 2.59 -28.21 17.44
CA LYS A 553 2.95 -28.26 18.87
C LYS A 553 4.08 -27.31 19.23
N ALA A 554 5.08 -27.18 18.37
CA ALA A 554 6.21 -26.28 18.61
C ALA A 554 5.81 -24.81 18.43
N VAL A 555 5.06 -24.48 17.37
CA VAL A 555 4.57 -23.11 17.13
C VAL A 555 3.58 -22.70 18.23
N ALA A 556 2.68 -23.59 18.64
CA ALA A 556 1.77 -23.39 19.77
C ALA A 556 2.52 -23.21 21.09
N GLY A 557 3.56 -24.03 21.35
CA GLY A 557 4.39 -23.91 22.54
C GLY A 557 5.12 -22.57 22.64
N ILE A 558 5.70 -22.10 21.53
CA ILE A 558 6.32 -20.76 21.46
C ILE A 558 5.27 -19.68 21.71
N ALA A 559 4.13 -19.76 21.02
CA ALA A 559 3.07 -18.77 21.12
C ALA A 559 2.55 -18.67 22.56
N ALA A 560 2.28 -19.81 23.20
CA ALA A 560 1.80 -19.88 24.58
C ALA A 560 2.84 -19.36 25.57
N ALA A 561 4.13 -19.72 25.40
CA ALA A 561 5.20 -19.22 26.25
C ALA A 561 5.32 -17.69 26.18
N VAL A 562 5.18 -17.10 24.99
CA VAL A 562 5.23 -15.65 24.80
C VAL A 562 3.99 -14.97 25.37
N ALA A 563 2.79 -15.47 25.06
CA ALA A 563 1.53 -14.89 25.51
C ALA A 563 1.33 -14.98 27.04
N ALA A 564 1.92 -15.99 27.69
CA ALA A 564 1.81 -16.19 29.13
C ALA A 564 2.66 -15.19 29.95
N VAL A 565 3.57 -14.43 29.34
CA VAL A 565 4.46 -13.49 30.04
C VAL A 565 3.68 -12.42 30.80
N ASP A 566 2.59 -11.93 30.22
CA ASP A 566 1.79 -10.83 30.78
C ASP A 566 0.65 -11.30 31.70
N GLU A 567 0.57 -12.60 32.03
CA GLU A 567 -0.51 -13.28 32.78
C GLU A 567 -1.91 -13.16 32.13
N VAL A 568 -2.06 -12.32 31.11
CA VAL A 568 -3.28 -12.06 30.36
C VAL A 568 -2.99 -12.28 28.89
N VAL A 569 -3.38 -13.44 28.38
CA VAL A 569 -3.29 -13.76 26.95
C VAL A 569 -4.12 -12.75 26.17
N SER A 570 -3.44 -11.92 25.39
CA SER A 570 -4.14 -10.93 24.57
C SER A 570 -4.76 -11.62 23.37
N ARG A 571 -6.00 -11.26 23.05
CA ARG A 571 -6.68 -11.79 21.86
C ARG A 571 -5.90 -11.51 20.58
N THR A 572 -5.23 -10.36 20.49
CA THR A 572 -4.42 -10.00 19.32
C THR A 572 -3.21 -10.92 19.14
N GLU A 573 -2.63 -11.46 20.22
CA GLU A 573 -1.57 -12.47 20.14
C GLU A 573 -2.10 -13.79 19.58
N THR A 574 -3.29 -14.20 20.02
CA THR A 574 -3.97 -15.38 19.50
C THR A 574 -4.31 -15.21 18.01
N ASP A 575 -4.82 -14.04 17.61
CA ASP A 575 -5.13 -13.75 16.21
C ASP A 575 -3.86 -13.78 15.33
N VAL A 576 -2.75 -13.16 15.79
CA VAL A 576 -1.47 -13.19 15.08
C VAL A 576 -0.94 -14.62 14.96
N TYR A 577 -1.03 -15.41 16.03
CA TYR A 577 -0.69 -16.84 16.01
C TYR A 577 -1.51 -17.61 14.98
N LEU A 578 -2.84 -17.46 14.97
CA LEU A 578 -3.71 -18.16 14.02
C LEU A 578 -3.47 -17.74 12.57
N ILE A 579 -3.16 -16.46 12.32
CA ILE A 579 -2.76 -15.99 10.99
C ILE A 579 -1.46 -16.66 10.54
N ILE A 580 -0.45 -16.74 11.42
CA ILE A 580 0.82 -17.41 11.12
C ILE A 580 0.59 -18.91 10.83
N CYS A 581 -0.25 -19.59 11.63
CA CYS A 581 -0.64 -20.98 11.40
C CYS A 581 -1.34 -21.15 10.04
N SER A 582 -2.24 -20.23 9.67
CA SER A 582 -2.90 -20.24 8.35
C SER A 582 -1.90 -20.08 7.20
N ASP A 583 -0.85 -19.27 7.36
CA ASP A 583 0.19 -19.11 6.33
C ASP A 583 1.08 -20.35 6.23
N LEU A 584 1.39 -20.99 7.36
CA LEU A 584 2.13 -22.25 7.39
C LEU A 584 1.32 -23.41 6.81
N ALA A 585 0.02 -23.48 7.08
CA ALA A 585 -0.91 -24.48 6.49
C ALA A 585 -0.96 -24.39 4.96
N GLY A 586 -0.67 -23.21 4.39
CA GLY A 586 -0.54 -23.02 2.94
C GLY A 586 0.73 -23.65 2.32
N ILE A 587 1.67 -24.15 3.12
CA ILE A 587 2.89 -24.80 2.65
C ILE A 587 2.58 -26.27 2.27
N PRO A 588 3.06 -26.77 1.12
CA PRO A 588 2.93 -28.19 0.79
C PRO A 588 3.50 -29.08 1.90
N ASN A 589 2.78 -30.16 2.23
CA ASN A 589 3.10 -31.11 3.30
C ASN A 589 2.96 -30.57 4.73
N SER A 590 2.44 -29.35 4.92
CA SER A 590 2.04 -28.91 6.26
C SER A 590 0.79 -29.66 6.70
N ASP A 591 0.84 -30.15 7.92
CA ASP A 591 -0.22 -30.82 8.67
C ASP A 591 -1.03 -29.86 9.55
N ILE A 592 -0.74 -28.55 9.48
CA ILE A 592 -1.41 -27.55 10.31
C ILE A 592 -2.85 -27.38 9.86
N ASP A 593 -3.77 -27.82 10.71
CA ASP A 593 -5.17 -27.39 10.70
C ASP A 593 -5.34 -26.21 11.67
N THR A 594 -6.01 -25.15 11.24
CA THR A 594 -6.33 -23.99 12.08
C THR A 594 -7.14 -24.35 13.34
N HIS A 595 -8.02 -25.36 13.27
CA HIS A 595 -8.78 -25.80 14.44
C HIS A 595 -7.89 -26.54 15.44
N LEU A 596 -7.05 -27.45 14.94
CA LEU A 596 -6.07 -28.18 15.75
C LEU A 596 -5.06 -27.21 16.40
N ALA A 597 -4.62 -26.19 15.66
CA ALA A 597 -3.73 -25.15 16.18
C ALA A 597 -4.37 -24.40 17.36
N GLU A 598 -5.66 -24.07 17.30
CA GLU A 598 -6.35 -23.42 18.41
C GLU A 598 -6.43 -24.32 19.65
N GLU A 599 -6.71 -25.62 19.48
CA GLU A 599 -6.75 -26.60 20.58
C GLU A 599 -5.37 -26.83 21.21
N GLU A 600 -4.33 -26.96 20.39
CA GLU A 600 -2.95 -27.11 20.84
C GLU A 600 -2.43 -25.85 21.55
N PHE A 601 -2.82 -24.66 21.08
CA PHE A 601 -2.48 -23.39 21.76
C PHE A 601 -3.11 -23.32 23.15
N LYS A 602 -4.39 -23.66 23.29
CA LYS A 602 -5.07 -23.73 24.60
C LYS A 602 -4.40 -24.76 25.53
N THR A 603 -4.06 -25.93 24.98
CA THR A 603 -3.36 -26.98 25.74
C THR A 603 -1.98 -26.51 26.21
N ALA A 604 -1.22 -25.84 25.35
CA ALA A 604 0.09 -25.28 25.68
C ALA A 604 0.01 -24.16 26.73
N LEU A 605 -1.03 -23.32 26.70
CA LEU A 605 -1.28 -22.31 27.72
C LEU A 605 -1.51 -22.93 29.10
N VAL A 606 -2.36 -23.96 29.20
CA VAL A 606 -2.61 -24.67 30.47
C VAL A 606 -1.32 -25.29 31.02
N LEU A 607 -0.47 -25.86 30.16
CA LEU A 607 0.83 -26.41 30.59
C LEU A 607 1.77 -25.31 31.12
N GLN A 608 1.77 -24.12 30.51
CA GLN A 608 2.56 -23.00 31.01
C GLN A 608 2.05 -22.45 32.34
N GLU A 609 0.73 -22.34 32.52
CA GLU A 609 0.13 -21.93 33.79
C GLU A 609 0.51 -22.89 34.94
N ASN A 610 0.65 -24.18 34.65
CA ASN A 610 1.09 -25.20 35.60
C ASN A 610 2.62 -25.23 35.82
N GLN A 611 3.39 -24.33 35.19
CA GLN A 611 4.86 -24.30 35.20
C GLN A 611 5.53 -25.57 34.64
N GLU A 612 4.80 -26.41 33.89
CA GLU A 612 5.29 -27.60 33.20
C GLU A 612 5.75 -27.25 31.79
N SER A 613 6.64 -26.25 31.68
CA SER A 613 7.10 -25.73 30.39
C SER A 613 7.92 -26.76 29.61
N ASP A 614 7.27 -27.50 28.72
CA ASP A 614 7.88 -28.48 27.79
C ASP A 614 8.49 -27.84 26.52
N LEU A 615 8.80 -26.54 26.57
CA LEU A 615 9.24 -25.77 25.41
C LEU A 615 10.55 -26.32 24.81
N GLU A 616 11.50 -26.75 25.65
CA GLU A 616 12.78 -27.29 25.17
C GLU A 616 12.60 -28.60 24.40
N HIS A 617 11.74 -29.50 24.90
CA HIS A 617 11.44 -30.76 24.24
C HIS A 617 10.74 -30.53 22.90
N ARG A 618 9.74 -29.64 22.86
CA ARG A 618 9.01 -29.28 21.64
C ARG A 618 9.89 -28.62 20.58
N LEU A 619 10.97 -27.94 20.99
CA LEU A 619 11.93 -27.32 20.07
C LEU A 619 13.08 -28.24 19.66
N ALA A 620 13.24 -29.40 20.30
CA ALA A 620 14.37 -30.30 20.05
C ALA A 620 14.41 -30.82 18.60
N THR A 621 13.25 -31.20 18.04
CA THR A 621 13.16 -31.65 16.64
C THR A 621 13.40 -30.50 15.66
N ILE A 622 12.84 -29.32 15.94
CA ILE A 622 13.00 -28.12 15.09
C ILE A 622 14.44 -27.61 15.08
N ARG A 623 15.19 -27.80 16.17
CA ARG A 623 16.60 -27.38 16.29
C ARG A 623 17.51 -27.95 15.19
N GLN A 624 17.14 -29.10 14.62
CA GLN A 624 17.90 -29.76 13.55
C GLN A 624 17.58 -29.19 12.16
N LEU A 625 16.48 -28.46 12.00
CA LEU A 625 15.97 -27.97 10.73
C LEU A 625 16.29 -26.48 10.55
N PRO A 626 17.26 -26.10 9.68
CA PRO A 626 17.86 -24.78 9.72
C PRO A 626 16.91 -23.62 9.39
N LEU A 627 15.96 -23.78 8.47
CA LEU A 627 15.00 -22.74 8.11
C LEU A 627 13.92 -22.58 9.16
N LEU A 628 13.34 -23.68 9.65
CA LEU A 628 12.35 -23.65 10.72
C LEU A 628 12.96 -23.09 12.02
N ARG A 629 14.15 -23.53 12.40
CA ARG A 629 14.94 -23.00 13.52
C ARG A 629 15.16 -21.49 13.40
N ALA A 630 15.46 -21.00 12.20
CA ALA A 630 15.64 -19.57 11.97
C ALA A 630 14.30 -18.81 11.99
N LEU A 631 13.18 -19.47 11.67
CA LEU A 631 11.84 -18.88 11.61
C LEU A 631 11.21 -18.70 13.00
N MET A 632 11.42 -19.66 13.90
CA MET A 632 10.79 -19.67 15.24
C MET A 632 10.98 -18.37 16.04
N PRO A 633 12.18 -17.75 16.12
CA PRO A 633 12.34 -16.47 16.82
C PRO A 633 11.54 -15.32 16.18
N TYR A 634 11.32 -15.33 14.86
CA TYR A 634 10.50 -14.33 14.20
C TYR A 634 9.01 -14.52 14.50
N ILE A 635 8.55 -15.77 14.62
CA ILE A 635 7.19 -16.09 15.07
C ILE A 635 7.00 -15.58 16.50
N ALA A 636 7.91 -15.94 17.41
CA ALA A 636 7.88 -15.49 18.81
C ALA A 636 7.84 -13.96 18.93
N ALA A 637 8.75 -13.27 18.22
CA ALA A 637 8.78 -11.81 18.21
C ALA A 637 7.52 -11.19 17.60
N SER A 638 6.90 -11.85 16.62
CA SER A 638 5.70 -11.32 15.98
C SER A 638 4.47 -11.41 16.87
N ILE A 639 4.36 -12.49 17.63
CA ILE A 639 3.31 -12.68 18.63
C ILE A 639 3.50 -11.69 19.78
N ALA A 640 4.71 -11.55 20.33
CA ALA A 640 5.01 -10.55 21.36
C ALA A 640 4.65 -9.12 20.90
N MET A 641 4.93 -8.80 19.63
CA MET A 641 4.61 -7.47 19.07
C MET A 641 3.14 -7.29 18.69
N ALA A 642 2.26 -8.28 18.85
CA ALA A 642 0.88 -8.24 18.39
C ALA A 642 0.09 -7.07 19.03
N ASN A 643 0.36 -6.80 20.31
CA ASN A 643 -0.27 -5.71 21.07
C ASN A 643 0.33 -4.33 20.72
N GLY A 644 1.37 -4.29 19.88
CA GLY A 644 2.08 -3.07 19.48
C GLY A 644 3.09 -2.55 20.51
N VAL A 645 3.23 -3.24 21.64
CA VAL A 645 4.25 -3.01 22.67
C VAL A 645 5.14 -4.25 22.71
N TYR A 646 6.46 -4.07 22.81
CA TYR A 646 7.40 -5.18 22.95
C TYR A 646 8.11 -5.04 24.29
N LEU A 647 7.68 -5.82 25.28
CA LEU A 647 8.13 -5.74 26.65
C LEU A 647 9.54 -6.35 26.80
N SER A 648 10.26 -5.92 27.84
CA SER A 648 11.61 -6.43 28.11
C SER A 648 11.61 -7.92 28.49
N GLN A 649 10.52 -8.40 29.09
CA GLN A 649 10.37 -9.81 29.49
C GLN A 649 10.10 -10.70 28.28
N GLU A 650 9.15 -10.32 27.42
CA GLU A 650 8.91 -11.01 26.14
C GLU A 650 10.17 -11.09 25.30
N ARG A 651 10.94 -9.99 25.27
CA ARG A 651 12.25 -9.98 24.63
C ARG A 651 13.21 -11.00 25.22
N ALA A 652 13.35 -11.01 26.54
CA ALA A 652 14.24 -11.96 27.20
C ALA A 652 13.85 -13.40 26.85
N LEU A 653 12.54 -13.67 26.76
CA LEU A 653 12.02 -14.96 26.32
C LEU A 653 12.35 -15.25 24.84
N VAL A 654 12.17 -14.30 23.93
CA VAL A 654 12.57 -14.46 22.51
C VAL A 654 14.07 -14.72 22.38
N ASP A 655 14.89 -14.04 23.17
CA ASP A 655 16.34 -14.27 23.22
C ASP A 655 16.66 -15.66 23.78
N THR A 656 15.95 -16.13 24.80
CA THR A 656 16.05 -17.51 25.32
C THR A 656 15.65 -18.53 24.28
N ILE A 657 14.53 -18.35 23.57
CA ILE A 657 14.10 -19.22 22.46
C ILE A 657 15.19 -19.26 21.38
N GLN A 658 15.76 -18.10 21.04
CA GLN A 658 16.87 -18.02 20.09
C GLN A 658 18.10 -18.80 20.58
N GLN A 659 18.42 -18.75 21.88
CA GLN A 659 19.54 -19.50 22.47
C GLN A 659 19.28 -21.01 22.48
N LEU A 660 18.08 -21.46 22.87
CA LEU A 660 17.69 -22.88 22.84
C LEU A 660 17.78 -23.48 21.43
N LEU A 661 17.50 -22.65 20.41
CA LEU A 661 17.58 -23.03 19.01
C LEU A 661 18.99 -22.90 18.42
N GLN A 662 20.00 -22.37 19.11
CA GLN A 662 21.37 -22.38 18.58
C GLN A 662 21.88 -23.83 18.52
N PRO A 663 22.59 -24.25 17.46
CA PRO A 663 23.22 -25.56 17.44
C PRO A 663 24.24 -25.64 18.58
N ASN A 664 24.35 -26.79 19.25
CA ASN A 664 25.47 -27.03 20.15
C ASN A 664 26.75 -26.84 19.33
N SER A 665 27.59 -25.88 19.71
CA SER A 665 28.90 -25.70 19.13
C SER A 665 29.80 -26.81 19.68
N ASP A 666 29.69 -27.99 19.07
CA ASP A 666 30.60 -29.12 19.29
C ASP A 666 31.97 -28.88 18.61
#